data_AF-A0A7W1TFM7-F1
#
_entry.id   AF-A0A7W1TFM7-F1
#
_cell.length_a   1.000
_cell.length_b   1.000
_cell.length_c   1.000
_cell.angle_alpha   90.00
_cell.angle_beta   90.00
_cell.angle_gamma   90.00
#
_symmetry.space_group_name_H-M   'P 1'
#
loop_
_entity.id
_entity.type
_entity.pdbx_description
1 polymer ?
#
loop_
_entity_poly.entity_id
_entity_poly.type
_entity_poly.pdbx_seq_one_letter_code
_entity_poly.pdbx_strand_id
1 'polypeptide(L)'
;MQPTHRVPRPLVRLALGLTAALADLAQLQASDPSVPGAVSAPNPTTCGIALVWPFSGDDNGNGRVTVRYRPVGGTYQTGMPLFRVPAGATSDGVSWTSRHAGSLFDLQPATTYEIELTLNDPDGGGTVRTLAMSTRAVPAPMAGAPVKAVTPATFNAVAAGAQPGDILQLADGTYAPFTWNLDGEAARPLVLRGGPGTVIDGNIDLFGRSYVQFDGLTIEGRLRINQCLDVAVQRCAVHAHADRGGGDGIVSYTRSVGTYIADNTVIGTTVWAEPSLGAGGANQGEGIDVTGPGLVIRNNRVHHFRDGVALLEGDLAVDQFSIDIVENDISECADDGIQADSALHNVRVLRNRLTNCFMGLSSQPGYGGPLYLVRNVLYNIVFESFKLHNGTTGDVLLNNTVVKSGDAFGVFSGNPILHTFTRNNLLIGGPGHVWNGYDSGDGRVMDLVDLDTATVSLDYDGFGSTNGLMSGKFGPSVHFATLAELRSLTTEVHATQVGLGVFAASVTLPDAAMTSFAAPDLRLAAGAAAIDAGIAITGITDGFAGAAPDLGAYEFGQAIPTYGPRVSGGGGDVTPPATPAAPTVSNGTTATPTLSGTTEAGATIHVFDGGVLIVTATADGSGHWSVLLPTLGTGDHNLTVTASDASGNTSGPSPDVVVTVAGGVPTPPGGGPSTPVSSGGGGGGAGCGMGAAAALVLLLSLASGLHQ
;
A
#
# COMPACT_ATOMS: atom_id res chain seq x y z
N MET A 1 40.60 -67.75 -60.18
CA MET A 1 39.86 -66.96 -61.19
C MET A 1 39.34 -65.69 -60.52
N GLN A 2 39.15 -64.61 -61.28
CA GLN A 2 39.08 -63.24 -60.75
C GLN A 2 37.82 -62.94 -59.91
N PRO A 3 37.91 -62.08 -58.87
CA PRO A 3 36.77 -61.32 -58.37
C PRO A 3 36.52 -60.12 -59.30
N THR A 4 35.33 -60.02 -59.90
CA THR A 4 34.99 -58.91 -60.79
C THR A 4 34.34 -57.75 -60.02
N HIS A 5 35.05 -56.62 -59.99
CA HIS A 5 34.52 -55.36 -59.46
C HIS A 5 33.24 -54.93 -60.20
N ARG A 6 32.19 -54.54 -59.47
CA ARG A 6 31.17 -53.61 -59.96
C ARG A 6 31.33 -52.27 -59.27
N VAL A 7 31.64 -51.25 -60.06
CA VAL A 7 31.70 -49.84 -59.65
C VAL A 7 30.29 -49.26 -59.60
N PRO A 8 29.84 -48.67 -58.47
CA PRO A 8 28.62 -47.85 -58.46
C PRO A 8 28.83 -46.56 -59.26
N ARG A 9 27.89 -46.22 -60.14
CA ARG A 9 27.85 -44.90 -60.79
C ARG A 9 27.43 -43.84 -59.76
N PRO A 10 27.97 -42.60 -59.83
CA PRO A 10 27.68 -41.59 -58.82
C PRO A 10 26.27 -41.02 -58.96
N LEU A 11 25.53 -41.01 -57.85
CA LEU A 11 24.23 -40.32 -57.69
C LEU A 11 24.43 -38.80 -57.53
N VAL A 12 25.02 -38.14 -58.53
CA VAL A 12 25.12 -36.67 -58.57
C VAL A 12 23.93 -36.12 -59.34
N ARG A 13 22.77 -36.02 -58.68
CA ARG A 13 21.66 -35.12 -59.09
C ARG A 13 20.53 -34.89 -58.08
N LEU A 14 20.78 -35.06 -56.78
CA LEU A 14 19.78 -34.78 -55.72
C LEU A 14 20.30 -33.90 -54.57
N ALA A 15 21.28 -33.03 -54.83
CA ALA A 15 21.83 -32.10 -53.85
C ALA A 15 21.43 -30.63 -54.07
N LEU A 16 21.33 -30.16 -55.33
CA LEU A 16 21.00 -28.75 -55.63
C LEU A 16 19.53 -28.38 -55.38
N GLY A 17 18.61 -29.36 -55.37
CA GLY A 17 17.19 -29.10 -55.10
C GLY A 17 16.87 -28.91 -53.62
N LEU A 18 17.65 -29.52 -52.72
CA LEU A 18 17.38 -29.49 -51.28
C LEU A 18 17.95 -28.21 -50.64
N THR A 19 19.09 -27.70 -51.11
CA THR A 19 19.65 -26.43 -50.65
C THR A 19 18.86 -25.22 -51.13
N ALA A 20 18.25 -25.30 -52.32
CA ALA A 20 17.31 -24.27 -52.79
C ALA A 20 16.02 -24.30 -51.95
N ALA A 21 15.42 -25.48 -51.74
CA ALA A 21 14.21 -25.60 -50.92
C ALA A 21 14.43 -25.21 -49.44
N LEU A 22 15.62 -25.43 -48.87
CA LEU A 22 15.95 -24.97 -47.51
C LEU A 22 16.25 -23.46 -47.42
N ALA A 23 16.78 -22.86 -48.50
CA ALA A 23 16.87 -21.40 -48.60
C ALA A 23 15.49 -20.76 -48.80
N ASP A 24 14.63 -21.35 -49.62
CA ASP A 24 13.24 -20.93 -49.80
C ASP A 24 12.41 -21.12 -48.51
N LEU A 25 12.64 -22.18 -47.71
CA LEU A 25 11.99 -22.32 -46.39
C LEU A 25 12.43 -21.22 -45.41
N ALA A 26 13.69 -20.77 -45.48
CA ALA A 26 14.16 -19.62 -44.71
C ALA A 26 13.61 -18.27 -45.24
N GLN A 27 13.22 -18.19 -46.52
CA GLN A 27 12.53 -17.04 -47.12
C GLN A 27 10.99 -17.14 -47.05
N LEU A 28 10.43 -18.22 -46.47
CA LEU A 28 8.99 -18.43 -46.28
C LEU A 28 8.51 -18.10 -44.86
N GLN A 29 9.41 -17.75 -43.94
CA GLN A 29 9.07 -16.65 -43.03
C GLN A 29 9.02 -15.40 -43.91
N ALA A 30 7.81 -14.94 -44.21
CA ALA A 30 7.63 -13.64 -44.84
C ALA A 30 8.32 -12.60 -43.94
N SER A 31 9.17 -11.74 -44.52
CA SER A 31 9.76 -10.63 -43.78
C SER A 31 8.63 -9.80 -43.18
N ASP A 32 8.54 -9.81 -41.86
CA ASP A 32 7.47 -9.17 -41.11
C ASP A 32 8.05 -8.06 -40.22
N PRO A 33 8.58 -6.99 -40.86
CA PRO A 33 9.26 -5.93 -40.14
C PRO A 33 8.27 -5.10 -39.34
N SER A 34 8.65 -4.77 -38.10
CA SER A 34 7.99 -3.76 -37.30
C SER A 34 7.78 -2.46 -38.10
N VAL A 35 6.54 -1.99 -38.17
CA VAL A 35 6.17 -0.68 -38.72
C VAL A 35 5.92 0.28 -37.55
N PRO A 36 6.93 1.08 -37.13
CA PRO A 36 6.82 1.93 -35.95
C PRO A 36 5.93 3.16 -36.18
N GLY A 37 4.96 3.34 -35.29
CA GLY A 37 4.13 4.54 -35.18
C GLY A 37 4.87 5.73 -34.54
N ALA A 38 4.08 6.69 -34.06
CA ALA A 38 4.58 7.85 -33.32
C ALA A 38 4.80 7.51 -31.84
N VAL A 39 5.97 7.87 -31.29
CA VAL A 39 6.23 7.77 -29.85
C VAL A 39 5.44 8.86 -29.11
N SER A 40 4.88 8.51 -27.96
CA SER A 40 4.27 9.45 -27.03
C SER A 40 4.79 9.24 -25.60
N ALA A 41 4.67 10.28 -24.78
CA ALA A 41 4.96 10.26 -23.36
C ALA A 41 3.83 10.99 -22.61
N PRO A 42 2.67 10.33 -22.42
CA PRO A 42 1.49 10.99 -21.89
C PRO A 42 1.63 11.28 -20.39
N ASN A 43 1.12 12.44 -19.97
CA ASN A 43 0.94 12.84 -18.57
C ASN A 43 2.14 12.51 -17.65
N PRO A 44 3.34 13.08 -17.87
CA PRO A 44 4.46 12.96 -16.93
C PRO A 44 4.06 13.29 -15.49
N THR A 45 4.63 12.60 -14.53
CA THR A 45 4.45 12.87 -13.10
C THR A 45 5.60 13.74 -12.57
N THR A 46 5.71 13.92 -11.26
CA THR A 46 6.86 14.61 -10.65
C THR A 46 8.16 13.79 -10.72
N CYS A 47 8.07 12.46 -10.84
CA CYS A 47 9.22 11.55 -10.74
C CYS A 47 9.28 10.47 -11.84
N GLY A 48 8.32 10.40 -12.76
CA GLY A 48 8.30 9.40 -13.82
C GLY A 48 7.76 9.92 -15.16
N ILE A 49 8.29 9.36 -16.25
CA ILE A 49 7.83 9.63 -17.61
C ILE A 49 7.42 8.28 -18.21
N ALA A 50 6.13 8.14 -18.54
CA ALA A 50 5.64 7.03 -19.34
C ALA A 50 6.13 7.16 -20.78
N LEU A 51 6.38 6.03 -21.44
CA LEU A 51 6.76 5.91 -22.84
C LEU A 51 5.83 4.90 -23.51
N VAL A 52 5.26 5.28 -24.65
CA VAL A 52 4.42 4.42 -25.47
C VAL A 52 4.81 4.57 -26.94
N TRP A 53 5.01 3.46 -27.63
CA TRP A 53 5.36 3.41 -29.04
C TRP A 53 4.51 2.34 -29.76
N PRO A 54 3.38 2.72 -30.37
CA PRO A 54 2.54 1.82 -31.15
C PRO A 54 3.28 1.27 -32.39
N PHE A 55 2.94 0.06 -32.82
CA PHE A 55 3.48 -0.55 -34.04
C PHE A 55 2.46 -1.49 -34.71
N SER A 56 2.78 -1.95 -35.92
CA SER A 56 2.09 -3.05 -36.62
C SER A 56 3.12 -3.92 -37.35
N GLY A 57 2.77 -5.18 -37.68
CA GLY A 57 3.76 -6.20 -38.04
C GLY A 57 4.39 -6.83 -36.79
N ASP A 58 5.53 -7.52 -36.95
CA ASP A 58 6.21 -8.26 -35.87
C ASP A 58 5.30 -9.34 -35.24
N ASP A 59 4.56 -10.10 -36.04
CA ASP A 59 3.72 -11.24 -35.63
C ASP A 59 4.54 -12.31 -34.88
N ASN A 60 5.85 -12.40 -35.14
CA ASN A 60 6.76 -13.30 -34.43
C ASN A 60 7.26 -12.76 -33.06
N GLY A 61 6.99 -11.49 -32.75
CA GLY A 61 7.28 -10.86 -31.46
C GLY A 61 8.76 -10.73 -31.10
N ASN A 62 9.66 -10.64 -32.08
CA ASN A 62 11.11 -10.52 -31.87
C ASN A 62 11.60 -9.06 -31.79
N GLY A 63 10.79 -8.07 -32.18
CA GLY A 63 11.08 -6.64 -32.07
C GLY A 63 11.34 -6.18 -30.64
N ARG A 64 12.38 -5.37 -30.41
CA ARG A 64 12.79 -4.87 -29.08
C ARG A 64 13.08 -3.37 -29.12
N VAL A 65 12.64 -2.65 -28.08
CA VAL A 65 12.95 -1.22 -27.91
C VAL A 65 13.85 -1.02 -26.71
N THR A 66 15.06 -0.52 -26.95
CA THR A 66 15.95 -0.02 -25.90
C THR A 66 15.76 1.48 -25.69
N VAL A 67 16.02 1.96 -24.47
CA VAL A 67 15.83 3.35 -24.08
C VAL A 67 17.12 3.91 -23.50
N ARG A 68 17.45 5.16 -23.83
CA ARG A 68 18.42 5.98 -23.08
C ARG A 68 17.91 7.40 -22.93
N TYR A 69 18.26 8.06 -21.84
CA TYR A 69 17.76 9.39 -21.50
C TYR A 69 18.81 10.23 -20.79
N ARG A 70 18.63 11.55 -20.77
CA ARG A 70 19.43 12.47 -19.96
C ARG A 70 18.63 13.72 -19.61
N PRO A 71 18.91 14.40 -18.48
CA PRO A 71 18.50 15.80 -18.36
C PRO A 71 19.16 16.62 -19.48
N VAL A 72 18.50 17.66 -19.98
CA VAL A 72 19.05 18.53 -21.04
C VAL A 72 20.42 19.06 -20.62
N GLY A 73 21.42 18.88 -21.48
CA GLY A 73 22.83 19.23 -21.21
C GLY A 73 23.62 18.21 -20.35
N GLY A 74 22.98 17.13 -19.90
CA GLY A 74 23.61 16.07 -19.10
C GLY A 74 24.23 14.92 -19.92
N THR A 75 24.54 13.84 -19.20
CA THR A 75 25.08 12.58 -19.75
C THR A 75 23.96 11.56 -19.93
N TYR A 76 24.00 10.79 -21.02
CA TYR A 76 23.06 9.70 -21.27
C TYR A 76 23.20 8.58 -20.23
N GLN A 77 22.07 8.23 -19.62
CA GLN A 77 21.82 7.05 -18.81
C GLN A 77 21.03 6.05 -19.67
N THR A 78 21.27 4.76 -19.48
CA THR A 78 20.40 3.72 -20.07
C THR A 78 19.11 3.65 -19.25
N GLY A 79 17.97 3.43 -19.90
CA GLY A 79 16.70 3.15 -19.23
C GLY A 79 16.30 1.69 -19.37
N MET A 80 15.27 1.27 -18.63
CA MET A 80 14.66 -0.05 -18.82
C MET A 80 14.14 -0.18 -20.27
N PRO A 81 14.38 -1.30 -20.97
CA PRO A 81 13.74 -1.58 -22.27
C PRO A 81 12.21 -1.54 -22.16
N LEU A 82 11.53 -1.17 -23.24
CA LEU A 82 10.07 -1.18 -23.24
C LEU A 82 9.52 -2.60 -23.42
N PHE A 83 8.50 -2.94 -22.63
CA PHE A 83 7.76 -4.19 -22.78
C PHE A 83 6.95 -4.18 -24.08
N ARG A 84 6.88 -5.32 -24.76
CA ARG A 84 5.96 -5.53 -25.88
C ARG A 84 4.57 -5.85 -25.31
N VAL A 85 3.59 -5.03 -25.63
CA VAL A 85 2.19 -5.19 -25.22
C VAL A 85 1.38 -5.55 -26.47
N PRO A 86 0.89 -6.81 -26.60
CA PRO A 86 0.00 -7.20 -27.68
C PRO A 86 -1.32 -6.40 -27.65
N ALA A 87 -1.96 -6.24 -28.81
CA ALA A 87 -3.33 -5.74 -28.86
C ALA A 87 -4.27 -6.67 -28.06
N GLY A 88 -5.26 -6.08 -27.38
CA GLY A 88 -6.17 -6.80 -26.51
C GLY A 88 -7.46 -6.02 -26.25
N ALA A 89 -8.45 -6.71 -25.69
CA ALA A 89 -9.71 -6.14 -25.28
C ALA A 89 -10.31 -6.96 -24.14
N THR A 90 -11.13 -6.31 -23.30
CA THR A 90 -11.77 -6.87 -22.12
C THR A 90 -13.28 -6.99 -22.30
N SER A 91 -13.96 -7.72 -21.42
CA SER A 91 -15.41 -7.97 -21.49
C SER A 91 -16.28 -6.74 -21.19
N ASP A 92 -15.74 -5.75 -20.48
CA ASP A 92 -16.35 -4.43 -20.22
C ASP A 92 -16.09 -3.41 -21.34
N GLY A 93 -15.37 -3.79 -22.40
CA GLY A 93 -15.24 -3.01 -23.63
C GLY A 93 -14.02 -2.08 -23.70
N VAL A 94 -13.12 -2.11 -22.71
CA VAL A 94 -11.80 -1.51 -22.84
C VAL A 94 -11.00 -2.26 -23.91
N SER A 95 -10.24 -1.55 -24.75
CA SER A 95 -9.39 -2.17 -25.77
C SER A 95 -8.15 -1.34 -26.07
N TRP A 96 -7.10 -2.01 -26.54
CA TRP A 96 -5.83 -1.40 -26.86
C TRP A 96 -5.16 -2.04 -28.08
N THR A 97 -4.31 -1.27 -28.75
CA THR A 97 -3.51 -1.71 -29.89
C THR A 97 -2.11 -2.16 -29.48
N SER A 98 -1.45 -2.93 -30.35
CA SER A 98 -0.07 -3.36 -30.19
C SER A 98 0.88 -2.17 -30.03
N ARG A 99 1.70 -2.22 -28.98
CA ARG A 99 2.61 -1.14 -28.60
C ARG A 99 3.82 -1.68 -27.85
N HIS A 100 4.93 -0.97 -27.91
CA HIS A 100 5.93 -1.04 -26.86
C HIS A 100 5.57 -0.02 -25.78
N ALA A 101 5.62 -0.40 -24.50
CA ALA A 101 5.30 0.48 -23.39
C ALA A 101 6.25 0.27 -22.20
N GLY A 102 6.57 1.34 -21.48
CA GLY A 102 7.41 1.30 -20.30
C GLY A 102 7.70 2.69 -19.74
N SER A 103 8.44 2.77 -18.64
CA SER A 103 8.65 4.04 -17.93
C SER A 103 10.12 4.36 -17.68
N LEU A 104 10.38 5.66 -17.53
CA LEU A 104 11.54 6.18 -16.81
C LEU A 104 11.13 6.46 -15.36
N PHE A 105 12.01 6.12 -14.42
CA PHE A 105 11.76 6.14 -12.97
C PHE A 105 12.70 7.13 -12.26
N ASP A 106 12.35 7.51 -11.04
CA ASP A 106 13.16 8.31 -10.10
C ASP A 106 13.82 9.56 -10.71
N LEU A 107 13.08 10.19 -11.63
CA LEU A 107 13.48 11.41 -12.29
C LEU A 107 13.33 12.62 -11.35
N GLN A 108 14.14 13.64 -11.60
CA GLN A 108 14.06 14.89 -10.85
C GLN A 108 12.81 15.68 -11.26
N PRO A 109 12.05 16.28 -10.32
CA PRO A 109 10.93 17.15 -10.65
C PRO A 109 11.34 18.38 -11.47
N ALA A 110 10.37 18.99 -12.18
CA ALA A 110 10.55 20.19 -13.00
C ALA A 110 11.74 20.16 -13.98
N THR A 111 12.15 18.98 -14.43
CA THR A 111 13.37 18.77 -15.21
C THR A 111 13.03 18.27 -16.61
N THR A 112 13.59 18.90 -17.64
CA THR A 112 13.44 18.46 -19.03
C THR A 112 14.49 17.41 -19.36
N TYR A 113 14.02 16.30 -19.91
CA TYR A 113 14.83 15.17 -20.36
C TYR A 113 14.81 15.05 -21.89
N GLU A 114 15.98 14.78 -22.47
CA GLU A 114 16.09 14.22 -23.82
C GLU A 114 16.04 12.70 -23.70
N ILE A 115 15.15 12.06 -24.45
CA ILE A 115 14.91 10.62 -24.41
C ILE A 115 15.09 10.08 -25.84
N GLU A 116 15.83 9.00 -25.98
CA GLU A 116 16.03 8.27 -27.24
C GLU A 116 15.55 6.83 -27.08
N LEU A 117 14.75 6.38 -28.03
CA LEU A 117 14.25 5.02 -28.14
C LEU A 117 14.80 4.40 -29.43
N THR A 118 15.43 3.24 -29.34
CA THR A 118 15.91 2.48 -30.49
C THR A 118 15.10 1.19 -30.61
N LEU A 119 14.26 1.11 -31.63
CA LEU A 119 13.61 -0.12 -32.06
C LEU A 119 14.60 -0.92 -32.91
N ASN A 120 14.84 -2.16 -32.52
CA ASN A 120 15.59 -3.14 -33.30
C ASN A 120 14.75 -4.40 -33.49
N ASP A 121 14.60 -4.79 -34.75
CA ASP A 121 13.83 -5.93 -35.21
C ASP A 121 14.71 -6.67 -36.25
N PRO A 122 15.04 -7.96 -36.00
CA PRO A 122 15.82 -8.81 -36.91
C PRO A 122 15.27 -8.95 -38.33
N ASP A 123 13.96 -8.85 -38.53
CA ASP A 123 13.27 -9.00 -39.82
C ASP A 123 13.14 -7.65 -40.56
N GLY A 124 13.27 -6.53 -39.85
CA GLY A 124 13.50 -5.19 -40.39
C GLY A 124 12.65 -4.10 -39.73
N GLY A 125 12.72 -2.87 -40.25
CA GLY A 125 11.92 -1.75 -39.73
C GLY A 125 12.50 -1.05 -38.48
N GLY A 126 13.65 -1.53 -37.98
CA GLY A 126 14.39 -0.89 -36.89
C GLY A 126 14.67 0.60 -37.15
N THR A 127 14.50 1.43 -36.11
CA THR A 127 14.60 2.89 -36.22
C THR A 127 14.89 3.54 -34.87
N VAL A 128 15.34 4.79 -34.90
CA VAL A 128 15.60 5.61 -33.70
C VAL A 128 14.61 6.77 -33.65
N ARG A 129 14.03 7.01 -32.48
CA ARG A 129 13.16 8.16 -32.19
C ARG A 129 13.68 8.93 -30.99
N THR A 130 13.61 10.25 -31.05
CA THR A 130 13.93 11.13 -29.93
C THR A 130 12.73 11.99 -29.57
N LEU A 131 12.57 12.25 -28.27
CA LEU A 131 11.61 13.22 -27.73
C LEU A 131 12.25 14.01 -26.60
N ALA A 132 11.77 15.24 -26.40
CA ALA A 132 12.05 16.03 -25.21
C ALA A 132 10.78 16.04 -24.34
N MET A 133 10.90 15.72 -23.06
CA MET A 133 9.77 15.68 -22.13
C MET A 133 10.19 16.16 -20.74
N SER A 134 9.30 16.88 -20.05
CA SER A 134 9.57 17.42 -18.72
C SER A 134 8.74 16.69 -17.66
N THR A 135 9.36 16.37 -16.53
CA THR A 135 8.63 16.03 -15.30
C THR A 135 7.87 17.25 -14.78
N ARG A 136 6.77 17.00 -14.07
CA ARG A 136 6.00 18.06 -13.40
C ARG A 136 6.80 18.64 -12.22
N ALA A 137 6.55 19.90 -11.90
CA ALA A 137 7.01 20.47 -10.64
C ALA A 137 6.24 19.85 -9.45
N VAL A 138 6.87 19.73 -8.29
CA VAL A 138 6.14 19.50 -7.04
C VAL A 138 5.25 20.72 -6.79
N PRO A 139 3.93 20.54 -6.53
CA PRO A 139 3.04 21.65 -6.24
C PRO A 139 3.51 22.47 -5.03
N ALA A 140 3.55 23.78 -5.24
CA ALA A 140 3.88 24.80 -4.26
C ALA A 140 3.17 26.12 -4.62
N PRO A 141 3.03 27.07 -3.69
CA PRO A 141 2.58 28.42 -4.00
C PRO A 141 3.55 29.14 -4.93
N MET A 142 3.06 30.14 -5.67
CA MET A 142 3.94 31.00 -6.48
C MET A 142 4.93 31.79 -5.61
N ALA A 143 6.11 32.08 -6.15
CA ALA A 143 7.07 32.97 -5.48
C ALA A 143 6.45 34.36 -5.28
N GLY A 144 6.43 34.84 -4.02
CA GLY A 144 5.81 36.13 -3.68
C GLY A 144 4.27 36.13 -3.68
N ALA A 145 3.63 34.97 -3.56
CA ALA A 145 2.18 34.83 -3.42
C ALA A 145 1.59 35.78 -2.34
N PRO A 146 0.53 36.56 -2.65
CA PRO A 146 -0.16 37.36 -1.65
C PRO A 146 -0.80 36.50 -0.57
N VAL A 147 -0.55 36.81 0.71
CA VAL A 147 -1.15 36.09 1.84
C VAL A 147 -2.35 36.87 2.38
N LYS A 148 -3.52 36.24 2.33
CA LYS A 148 -4.79 36.74 2.89
C LYS A 148 -5.07 36.01 4.20
N ALA A 149 -5.13 36.73 5.32
CA ALA A 149 -5.49 36.15 6.62
C ALA A 149 -7.00 35.85 6.69
N VAL A 150 -7.36 34.65 7.15
CA VAL A 150 -8.73 34.14 7.16
C VAL A 150 -9.07 33.56 8.53
N THR A 151 -10.22 33.95 9.09
CA THR A 151 -10.80 33.34 10.30
C THR A 151 -12.11 32.63 9.93
N PRO A 152 -12.69 31.77 10.79
CA PRO A 152 -13.99 31.17 10.51
C PRO A 152 -15.08 32.21 10.17
N ALA A 153 -15.06 33.37 10.83
CA ALA A 153 -16.00 34.46 10.57
C ALA A 153 -15.78 35.20 9.24
N THR A 154 -14.55 35.21 8.69
CA THR A 154 -14.23 35.90 7.43
C THR A 154 -14.10 34.97 6.23
N PHE A 155 -14.09 33.64 6.43
CA PHE A 155 -13.86 32.64 5.39
C PHE A 155 -14.66 32.87 4.11
N ASN A 156 -15.99 32.90 4.19
CA ASN A 156 -16.85 33.07 3.01
C ASN A 156 -16.58 34.37 2.24
N ALA A 157 -16.27 35.47 2.95
CA ALA A 157 -16.01 36.76 2.33
C ALA A 157 -14.63 36.81 1.64
N VAL A 158 -13.60 36.22 2.25
CA VAL A 158 -12.26 36.17 1.66
C VAL A 158 -12.19 35.15 0.52
N ALA A 159 -12.80 33.98 0.69
CA ALA A 159 -12.89 32.94 -0.32
C ALA A 159 -13.58 33.44 -1.60
N ALA A 160 -14.73 34.12 -1.49
CA ALA A 160 -15.44 34.68 -2.65
C ALA A 160 -14.64 35.78 -3.40
N GLY A 161 -13.65 36.39 -2.76
CA GLY A 161 -12.76 37.41 -3.33
C GLY A 161 -11.32 36.92 -3.58
N ALA A 162 -11.08 35.61 -3.58
CA ALA A 162 -9.77 35.04 -3.88
C ALA A 162 -9.46 35.13 -5.39
N GLN A 163 -8.16 35.15 -5.72
CA GLN A 163 -7.61 35.27 -7.07
C GLN A 163 -6.52 34.22 -7.27
N PRO A 164 -6.23 33.79 -8.51
CA PRO A 164 -5.12 32.89 -8.80
C PRO A 164 -3.78 33.40 -8.23
N GLY A 165 -3.07 32.54 -7.50
CA GLY A 165 -1.81 32.88 -6.84
C GLY A 165 -1.95 33.39 -5.40
N ASP A 166 -3.15 33.62 -4.89
CA ASP A 166 -3.36 33.94 -3.46
C ASP A 166 -3.10 32.71 -2.57
N ILE A 167 -2.56 32.96 -1.38
CA ILE A 167 -2.61 32.05 -0.23
C ILE A 167 -3.68 32.56 0.74
N LEU A 168 -4.72 31.78 0.96
CA LEU A 168 -5.68 31.95 2.04
C LEU A 168 -5.11 31.26 3.26
N GLN A 169 -4.49 32.05 4.14
CA GLN A 169 -3.95 31.56 5.41
C GLN A 169 -5.07 31.54 6.44
N LEU A 170 -5.62 30.36 6.68
CA LEU A 170 -6.55 30.09 7.75
C LEU A 170 -5.81 30.19 9.09
N ALA A 171 -6.49 30.77 10.07
CA ALA A 171 -6.09 30.79 11.46
C ALA A 171 -6.59 29.52 12.18
N ASP A 172 -6.21 29.37 13.43
CA ASP A 172 -6.79 28.34 14.29
C ASP A 172 -8.29 28.61 14.53
N GLY A 173 -9.08 27.54 14.53
CA GLY A 173 -10.52 27.57 14.67
C GLY A 173 -11.23 26.52 13.80
N THR A 174 -12.51 26.30 14.12
CA THR A 174 -13.37 25.38 13.38
C THR A 174 -14.12 26.11 12.27
N TYR A 175 -14.03 25.57 11.05
CA TYR A 175 -14.68 26.05 9.84
C TYR A 175 -15.79 25.06 9.43
N ALA A 176 -16.89 25.60 8.90
CA ALA A 176 -17.97 24.79 8.33
C ALA A 176 -17.53 24.08 7.03
N PRO A 177 -18.19 22.96 6.64
CA PRO A 177 -17.92 22.29 5.37
C PRO A 177 -18.27 23.19 4.18
N PHE A 178 -17.58 23.02 3.05
CA PHE A 178 -17.73 23.91 1.90
C PHE A 178 -17.47 23.23 0.55
N THR A 179 -18.12 23.74 -0.50
CA THR A 179 -17.74 23.46 -1.88
C THR A 179 -16.82 24.57 -2.38
N TRP A 180 -15.63 24.22 -2.86
CA TRP A 180 -14.69 25.20 -3.43
C TRP A 180 -14.99 25.44 -4.91
N ASN A 181 -15.17 26.71 -5.29
CA ASN A 181 -15.75 27.13 -6.56
C ASN A 181 -14.86 28.04 -7.42
N LEU A 182 -13.59 28.23 -7.06
CA LEU A 182 -12.64 29.07 -7.79
C LEU A 182 -11.45 28.27 -8.32
N ASP A 183 -10.89 28.72 -9.44
CA ASP A 183 -9.69 28.15 -10.03
C ASP A 183 -8.46 28.98 -9.69
N GLY A 184 -7.29 28.33 -9.61
CA GLY A 184 -6.01 28.97 -9.83
C GLY A 184 -5.66 29.02 -11.32
N GLU A 185 -4.41 29.38 -11.62
CA GLU A 185 -3.83 29.28 -12.96
C GLU A 185 -2.54 28.45 -12.91
N ALA A 186 -2.07 27.95 -14.05
CA ALA A 186 -0.76 27.34 -14.16
C ALA A 186 0.33 28.30 -13.63
N ALA A 187 1.20 27.79 -12.74
CA ALA A 187 2.20 28.56 -11.97
C ALA A 187 1.66 29.68 -11.05
N ARG A 188 0.34 29.89 -10.94
CA ARG A 188 -0.33 30.73 -9.94
C ARG A 188 -1.48 29.95 -9.28
N PRO A 189 -1.18 28.86 -8.56
CA PRO A 189 -2.20 28.07 -7.88
C PRO A 189 -2.87 28.90 -6.77
N LEU A 190 -4.12 28.58 -6.47
CA LEU A 190 -4.84 29.16 -5.33
C LEU A 190 -4.71 28.21 -4.15
N VAL A 191 -4.19 28.70 -3.02
CA VAL A 191 -3.79 27.85 -1.89
C VAL A 191 -4.68 28.13 -0.69
N LEU A 192 -5.32 27.11 -0.12
CA LEU A 192 -5.94 27.14 1.20
C LEU A 192 -4.96 26.48 2.18
N ARG A 193 -4.37 27.29 3.07
CA ARG A 193 -3.37 26.85 4.04
C ARG A 193 -3.86 26.97 5.46
N GLY A 194 -3.76 25.91 6.25
CA GLY A 194 -4.02 25.94 7.69
C GLY A 194 -2.76 25.83 8.54
N GLY A 195 -2.98 25.53 9.82
CA GLY A 195 -2.00 25.05 10.78
C GLY A 195 -2.65 24.03 11.73
N PRO A 196 -1.96 23.59 12.79
CA PRO A 196 -2.45 22.52 13.67
C PRO A 196 -3.82 22.76 14.33
N GLY A 197 -4.24 24.02 14.53
CA GLY A 197 -5.55 24.36 15.05
C GLY A 197 -6.62 24.67 13.99
N THR A 198 -6.31 24.55 12.69
CA THR A 198 -7.27 24.77 11.59
C THR A 198 -8.06 23.47 11.32
N VAL A 199 -9.32 23.45 11.74
CA VAL A 199 -10.21 22.28 11.59
C VAL A 199 -11.37 22.61 10.66
N ILE A 200 -11.61 21.77 9.65
CA ILE A 200 -12.82 21.79 8.83
C ILE A 200 -13.76 20.70 9.37
N ASP A 201 -14.87 21.08 10.00
CA ASP A 201 -15.84 20.16 10.59
C ASP A 201 -16.82 19.64 9.54
N GLY A 202 -16.31 18.77 8.65
CA GLY A 202 -17.08 18.12 7.59
C GLY A 202 -16.38 18.13 6.24
N ASN A 203 -17.15 17.79 5.20
CA ASN A 203 -16.62 17.56 3.86
C ASN A 203 -16.13 18.85 3.16
N ILE A 204 -15.09 18.67 2.33
CA ILE A 204 -14.70 19.61 1.29
C ILE A 204 -15.02 18.99 -0.07
N ASP A 205 -15.79 19.68 -0.91
CA ASP A 205 -16.10 19.22 -2.27
C ASP A 205 -15.50 20.17 -3.33
N LEU A 206 -14.92 19.61 -4.39
CA LEU A 206 -14.46 20.29 -5.59
C LEU A 206 -15.00 19.58 -6.83
N PHE A 207 -15.52 20.36 -7.78
CA PHE A 207 -16.08 19.87 -9.03
C PHE A 207 -15.57 20.69 -10.21
N GLY A 208 -14.81 20.06 -11.11
CA GLY A 208 -14.31 20.71 -12.33
C GLY A 208 -13.34 21.87 -12.07
N ARG A 209 -12.62 21.86 -10.95
CA ARG A 209 -11.72 22.95 -10.53
C ARG A 209 -10.27 22.72 -10.98
N SER A 210 -9.53 23.81 -11.20
CA SER A 210 -8.14 23.75 -11.67
C SER A 210 -7.17 24.47 -10.74
N TYR A 211 -5.97 23.92 -10.55
CA TYR A 211 -4.83 24.55 -9.84
C TYR A 211 -5.15 25.05 -8.42
N VAL A 212 -5.88 24.24 -7.64
CA VAL A 212 -6.19 24.51 -6.22
C VAL A 212 -5.30 23.63 -5.33
N GLN A 213 -4.79 24.19 -4.23
CA GLN A 213 -3.95 23.47 -3.27
C GLN A 213 -4.58 23.54 -1.87
N PHE A 214 -4.71 22.39 -1.20
CA PHE A 214 -5.03 22.28 0.22
C PHE A 214 -3.76 21.91 0.97
N ASP A 215 -3.40 22.68 1.99
CA ASP A 215 -2.08 22.61 2.62
C ASP A 215 -2.19 22.73 4.16
N GLY A 216 -1.91 21.65 4.89
CA GLY A 216 -1.89 21.70 6.37
C GLY A 216 -3.26 21.92 7.00
N LEU A 217 -4.31 21.25 6.51
CA LEU A 217 -5.67 21.29 7.08
C LEU A 217 -5.97 20.01 7.88
N THR A 218 -6.68 20.15 9.00
CA THR A 218 -7.40 19.02 9.62
C THR A 218 -8.83 19.00 9.07
N ILE A 219 -9.31 17.84 8.62
CA ILE A 219 -10.61 17.67 7.96
C ILE A 219 -11.34 16.51 8.66
N GLU A 220 -12.45 16.82 9.34
CA GLU A 220 -13.32 15.86 10.03
C GLU A 220 -14.43 15.39 9.07
N GLY A 221 -14.03 14.70 8.01
CA GLY A 221 -14.87 14.25 6.92
C GLY A 221 -14.03 13.93 5.68
N ARG A 222 -14.66 13.97 4.51
CA ARG A 222 -14.04 13.62 3.24
C ARG A 222 -13.61 14.85 2.43
N LEU A 223 -12.49 14.74 1.70
CA LEU A 223 -12.13 15.67 0.62
C LEU A 223 -12.41 15.03 -0.74
N ARG A 224 -13.29 15.63 -1.55
CA ARG A 224 -13.65 15.16 -2.90
C ARG A 224 -13.17 16.13 -3.98
N ILE A 225 -12.52 15.60 -5.02
CA ILE A 225 -11.86 16.37 -6.10
C ILE A 225 -12.25 15.87 -7.49
N ASN A 226 -13.55 15.84 -7.77
CA ASN A 226 -14.10 15.30 -9.02
C ASN A 226 -13.80 16.19 -10.24
N GLN A 227 -13.42 15.58 -11.37
CA GLN A 227 -13.17 16.24 -12.66
C GLN A 227 -12.12 17.38 -12.60
N CYS A 228 -11.18 17.31 -11.67
CA CYS A 228 -10.24 18.39 -11.38
C CYS A 228 -8.94 18.30 -12.20
N LEU A 229 -8.22 19.42 -12.31
CA LEU A 229 -6.93 19.54 -13.02
C LEU A 229 -5.87 20.13 -12.09
N ASP A 230 -4.73 19.44 -11.94
CA ASP A 230 -3.56 19.89 -11.17
C ASP A 230 -3.93 20.38 -9.74
N VAL A 231 -4.87 19.70 -9.08
CA VAL A 231 -5.21 19.93 -7.67
C VAL A 231 -4.20 19.20 -6.77
N ALA A 232 -3.80 19.85 -5.68
CA ALA A 232 -2.93 19.24 -4.67
C ALA A 232 -3.61 19.16 -3.30
N VAL A 233 -3.35 18.08 -2.58
CA VAL A 233 -3.73 17.86 -1.18
C VAL A 233 -2.46 17.47 -0.44
N GLN A 234 -1.97 18.36 0.41
CA GLN A 234 -0.64 18.27 0.99
C GLN A 234 -0.68 18.48 2.51
N ARG A 235 -0.01 17.59 3.26
CA ARG A 235 0.19 17.76 4.72
C ARG A 235 -1.12 17.87 5.53
N CYS A 236 -2.23 17.38 4.98
CA CYS A 236 -3.52 17.38 5.66
C CYS A 236 -3.67 16.17 6.58
N ALA A 237 -4.42 16.34 7.67
CA ALA A 237 -5.00 15.25 8.44
C ALA A 237 -6.46 15.09 8.01
N VAL A 238 -6.83 13.93 7.48
CA VAL A 238 -8.20 13.61 7.02
C VAL A 238 -8.73 12.49 7.89
N HIS A 239 -9.68 12.79 8.75
CA HIS A 239 -10.38 11.83 9.59
C HIS A 239 -11.73 11.57 8.95
N ALA A 240 -11.90 10.42 8.33
CA ALA A 240 -13.16 10.05 7.70
C ALA A 240 -14.17 9.59 8.74
N HIS A 241 -15.46 9.85 8.51
CA HIS A 241 -16.55 9.45 9.40
C HIS A 241 -17.64 8.74 8.59
N ALA A 242 -18.18 7.64 9.11
CA ALA A 242 -19.17 6.83 8.41
C ALA A 242 -20.47 7.61 8.08
N ASP A 243 -20.88 8.56 8.93
CA ASP A 243 -22.03 9.44 8.69
C ASP A 243 -21.74 10.59 7.71
N ARG A 244 -20.46 10.82 7.34
CA ARG A 244 -20.01 11.94 6.51
C ARG A 244 -19.33 11.44 5.23
N GLY A 245 -20.15 11.22 4.22
CA GLY A 245 -19.64 10.86 2.89
C GLY A 245 -19.29 9.38 2.71
N GLY A 246 -19.72 8.49 3.62
CA GLY A 246 -19.58 7.04 3.47
C GLY A 246 -18.37 6.42 4.19
N GLY A 247 -17.60 7.23 4.92
CA GLY A 247 -16.35 6.79 5.53
C GLY A 247 -15.12 6.97 4.64
N ASP A 248 -15.24 7.55 3.44
CA ASP A 248 -14.07 7.77 2.56
C ASP A 248 -13.19 8.95 3.00
N GLY A 249 -11.90 8.88 2.68
CA GLY A 249 -10.90 9.93 2.97
C GLY A 249 -10.74 10.98 1.86
N ILE A 250 -9.91 10.70 0.86
CA ILE A 250 -9.61 11.61 -0.27
C ILE A 250 -10.03 10.93 -1.58
N VAL A 251 -11.01 11.50 -2.29
CA VAL A 251 -11.65 10.79 -3.42
C VAL A 251 -11.79 11.60 -4.72
N SER A 252 -11.77 10.90 -5.85
CA SER A 252 -12.11 11.40 -7.18
C SER A 252 -12.78 10.31 -8.01
N TYR A 253 -14.08 10.08 -7.80
CA TYR A 253 -14.86 9.06 -8.54
C TYR A 253 -15.12 9.40 -10.02
N THR A 254 -14.40 10.39 -10.55
CA THR A 254 -14.47 10.85 -11.94
C THR A 254 -13.11 11.34 -12.35
N ARG A 255 -12.78 11.15 -13.62
CA ARG A 255 -11.48 11.47 -14.25
C ARG A 255 -10.92 12.85 -13.85
N SER A 256 -9.90 12.84 -12.99
CA SER A 256 -9.09 14.01 -12.64
C SER A 256 -7.69 13.88 -13.23
N VAL A 257 -7.04 14.99 -13.55
CA VAL A 257 -5.74 15.00 -14.24
C VAL A 257 -4.69 15.64 -13.35
N GLY A 258 -3.57 14.96 -13.16
CA GLY A 258 -2.42 15.54 -12.47
C GLY A 258 -2.62 15.76 -10.97
N THR A 259 -3.60 15.14 -10.32
CA THR A 259 -3.76 15.27 -8.86
C THR A 259 -2.48 14.90 -8.12
N TYR A 260 -2.11 15.68 -7.09
CA TYR A 260 -0.95 15.44 -6.24
C TYR A 260 -1.39 15.32 -4.77
N ILE A 261 -1.43 14.10 -4.25
CA ILE A 261 -1.84 13.77 -2.89
C ILE A 261 -0.59 13.33 -2.14
N ALA A 262 -0.04 14.20 -1.29
CA ALA A 262 1.21 13.89 -0.62
C ALA A 262 1.33 14.34 0.83
N ASP A 263 2.09 13.58 1.61
CA ASP A 263 2.42 13.91 3.00
C ASP A 263 1.19 14.01 3.94
N ASN A 264 0.05 13.39 3.56
CA ASN A 264 -1.17 13.42 4.35
C ASN A 264 -1.26 12.24 5.31
N THR A 265 -1.95 12.43 6.43
CA THR A 265 -2.46 11.33 7.26
C THR A 265 -3.95 11.18 6.96
N VAL A 266 -4.38 9.98 6.59
CA VAL A 266 -5.77 9.65 6.22
C VAL A 266 -6.21 8.48 7.08
N ILE A 267 -7.25 8.69 7.89
CA ILE A 267 -7.70 7.77 8.94
C ILE A 267 -9.17 7.43 8.70
N GLY A 268 -9.48 6.14 8.58
CA GLY A 268 -10.82 5.64 8.35
C GLY A 268 -11.47 5.06 9.61
N THR A 269 -12.61 4.37 9.42
CA THR A 269 -13.42 3.80 10.50
C THR A 269 -13.47 2.27 10.51
N THR A 270 -12.79 1.60 9.57
CA THR A 270 -12.81 0.13 9.45
C THR A 270 -11.91 -0.51 10.51
N VAL A 271 -12.45 -1.50 11.22
CA VAL A 271 -11.75 -2.23 12.29
C VAL A 271 -11.00 -3.43 11.71
N TRP A 272 -9.73 -3.61 12.08
CA TRP A 272 -8.96 -4.82 11.75
C TRP A 272 -9.49 -6.02 12.56
N ALA A 273 -10.40 -6.78 11.96
CA ALA A 273 -11.01 -7.97 12.54
C ALA A 273 -11.55 -8.89 11.45
N GLU A 274 -11.67 -10.19 11.74
CA GLU A 274 -12.09 -11.21 10.77
C GLU A 274 -13.43 -10.90 10.06
N PRO A 275 -14.49 -10.42 10.75
CA PRO A 275 -15.75 -10.06 10.09
C PRO A 275 -15.64 -8.88 9.10
N SER A 276 -14.57 -8.10 9.16
CA SER A 276 -14.32 -6.98 8.25
C SER A 276 -13.63 -7.40 6.95
N LEU A 277 -13.09 -8.63 6.84
CA LEU A 277 -12.18 -8.99 5.75
C LEU A 277 -12.88 -9.26 4.40
N GLY A 278 -12.25 -8.77 3.32
CA GLY A 278 -12.62 -9.00 1.93
C GLY A 278 -13.83 -8.19 1.45
N ALA A 279 -14.12 -8.26 0.15
CA ALA A 279 -15.17 -7.48 -0.52
C ALA A 279 -16.61 -7.68 0.01
N GLY A 280 -16.86 -8.72 0.83
CA GLY A 280 -18.15 -8.94 1.51
C GLY A 280 -18.16 -8.61 3.00
N GLY A 281 -17.06 -8.06 3.53
CA GLY A 281 -16.86 -7.82 4.96
C GLY A 281 -17.62 -6.62 5.52
N ALA A 282 -17.56 -6.47 6.85
CA ALA A 282 -17.99 -5.28 7.57
C ALA A 282 -16.93 -4.15 7.47
N ASN A 283 -16.56 -3.78 6.24
CA ASN A 283 -15.61 -2.73 5.92
C ASN A 283 -16.33 -1.58 5.17
N GLN A 284 -16.00 -0.34 5.52
CA GLN A 284 -16.60 0.85 4.89
C GLN A 284 -15.55 1.96 4.75
N GLY A 285 -15.70 2.72 3.67
CA GLY A 285 -14.86 3.85 3.32
C GLY A 285 -13.59 3.44 2.58
N GLU A 286 -13.29 4.19 1.52
CA GLU A 286 -12.01 4.07 0.79
C GLU A 286 -11.04 5.18 1.20
N GLY A 287 -9.76 4.85 1.38
CA GLY A 287 -8.75 5.77 1.93
C GLY A 287 -8.38 6.91 0.99
N ILE A 288 -7.65 6.58 -0.08
CA ILE A 288 -7.37 7.48 -1.19
C ILE A 288 -7.83 6.80 -2.49
N ASP A 289 -9.01 7.18 -3.00
CA ASP A 289 -9.63 6.53 -4.17
C ASP A 289 -9.78 7.51 -5.35
N VAL A 290 -8.93 7.41 -6.38
CA VAL A 290 -8.80 8.46 -7.41
C VAL A 290 -8.53 7.92 -8.82
N THR A 291 -9.39 8.28 -9.78
CA THR A 291 -9.20 7.90 -11.19
C THR A 291 -8.72 9.05 -12.10
N GLY A 292 -7.95 8.69 -13.13
CA GLY A 292 -7.42 9.59 -14.16
C GLY A 292 -5.88 9.58 -14.30
N PRO A 293 -5.32 10.34 -15.27
CA PRO A 293 -3.92 10.21 -15.63
C PRO A 293 -2.99 11.24 -14.95
N GLY A 294 -1.72 10.88 -14.81
CA GLY A 294 -0.68 11.78 -14.29
C GLY A 294 -0.71 12.00 -12.77
N LEU A 295 -1.45 11.16 -12.04
CA LEU A 295 -1.64 11.27 -10.59
C LEU A 295 -0.34 10.94 -9.84
N VAL A 296 -0.16 11.57 -8.68
CA VAL A 296 0.91 11.25 -7.74
C VAL A 296 0.32 11.13 -6.34
N ILE A 297 0.37 9.92 -5.78
CA ILE A 297 -0.08 9.58 -4.44
C ILE A 297 1.16 9.13 -3.67
N ARG A 298 1.76 10.02 -2.87
CA ARG A 298 3.05 9.71 -2.25
C ARG A 298 3.22 10.14 -0.81
N ASN A 299 3.99 9.39 -0.03
CA ASN A 299 4.28 9.74 1.36
C ASN A 299 3.01 9.97 2.21
N ASN A 300 1.89 9.32 1.89
CA ASN A 300 0.70 9.39 2.75
C ASN A 300 0.76 8.25 3.78
N ARG A 301 0.24 8.49 4.98
CA ARG A 301 -0.11 7.42 5.92
C ARG A 301 -1.60 7.17 5.81
N VAL A 302 -2.00 5.95 5.51
CA VAL A 302 -3.42 5.60 5.28
C VAL A 302 -3.76 4.36 6.09
N HIS A 303 -4.79 4.43 6.95
CA HIS A 303 -5.17 3.29 7.78
C HIS A 303 -6.66 3.25 8.17
N HIS A 304 -7.15 2.05 8.51
CA HIS A 304 -8.53 1.75 8.89
C HIS A 304 -9.56 1.95 7.76
N PHE A 305 -9.28 1.47 6.55
CA PHE A 305 -10.21 1.54 5.41
C PHE A 305 -10.58 0.15 4.88
N ARG A 306 -11.54 0.09 3.95
CA ARG A 306 -11.71 -1.09 3.09
C ARG A 306 -10.48 -1.19 2.18
N ASP A 307 -10.36 -0.31 1.19
CA ASP A 307 -9.17 -0.17 0.36
C ASP A 307 -8.31 1.02 0.83
N GLY A 308 -6.99 0.80 0.94
CA GLY A 308 -6.05 1.83 1.39
C GLY A 308 -5.85 2.93 0.34
N VAL A 309 -5.36 2.54 -0.83
CA VAL A 309 -5.24 3.43 -2.01
C VAL A 309 -5.80 2.72 -3.22
N ALA A 310 -6.81 3.30 -3.87
CA ALA A 310 -7.51 2.75 -5.03
C ALA A 310 -7.51 3.71 -6.23
N LEU A 311 -7.69 3.16 -7.44
CA LEU A 311 -7.78 3.92 -8.69
C LEU A 311 -9.18 3.88 -9.35
N LEU A 312 -10.17 3.33 -8.62
CA LEU A 312 -11.47 2.84 -9.07
C LEU A 312 -11.41 1.67 -10.07
N GLU A 313 -12.50 0.90 -10.18
CA GLU A 313 -12.64 -0.22 -11.10
C GLU A 313 -13.85 -0.05 -12.06
N GLY A 314 -13.88 -0.86 -13.14
CA GLY A 314 -15.01 -0.94 -14.08
C GLY A 314 -15.35 0.39 -14.77
N ASP A 315 -16.65 0.68 -14.90
CA ASP A 315 -17.17 1.91 -15.54
C ASP A 315 -16.68 3.23 -14.89
N LEU A 316 -16.15 3.16 -13.66
CA LEU A 316 -15.60 4.32 -12.96
C LEU A 316 -14.09 4.50 -13.21
N ALA A 317 -13.39 3.49 -13.71
CA ALA A 317 -11.98 3.57 -14.10
C ALA A 317 -11.83 4.32 -15.43
N VAL A 318 -11.23 5.51 -15.41
CA VAL A 318 -11.07 6.36 -16.61
C VAL A 318 -9.65 6.86 -16.74
N ASP A 319 -9.01 6.61 -17.89
CA ASP A 319 -7.64 7.08 -18.22
C ASP A 319 -6.58 6.75 -17.14
N GLN A 320 -6.64 5.55 -16.57
CA GLN A 320 -5.65 5.10 -15.58
C GLN A 320 -4.28 4.78 -16.19
N PHE A 321 -3.47 5.81 -16.42
CA PHE A 321 -2.10 5.68 -16.89
C PHE A 321 -1.19 6.80 -16.41
N SER A 322 0.12 6.53 -16.39
CA SER A 322 1.14 7.46 -15.90
C SER A 322 0.87 7.91 -14.46
N ILE A 323 0.61 6.95 -13.57
CA ILE A 323 0.26 7.17 -12.16
C ILE A 323 1.42 6.72 -11.28
N ASP A 324 1.75 7.51 -10.26
CA ASP A 324 2.75 7.19 -9.23
C ASP A 324 2.07 6.95 -7.88
N ILE A 325 2.14 5.74 -7.34
CA ILE A 325 1.78 5.41 -5.95
C ILE A 325 3.08 5.07 -5.22
N VAL A 326 3.65 6.01 -4.47
CA VAL A 326 5.06 5.96 -4.06
C VAL A 326 5.30 6.27 -2.58
N GLU A 327 6.05 5.43 -1.87
CA GLU A 327 6.51 5.74 -0.51
C GLU A 327 5.39 5.99 0.52
N ASN A 328 4.19 5.43 0.29
CA ASN A 328 3.09 5.47 1.25
C ASN A 328 3.27 4.42 2.36
N ASP A 329 2.70 4.69 3.53
CA ASP A 329 2.65 3.83 4.71
C ASP A 329 1.19 3.43 4.95
N ILE A 330 0.85 2.18 4.64
CA ILE A 330 -0.53 1.71 4.55
C ILE A 330 -0.73 0.56 5.53
N SER A 331 -1.80 0.60 6.32
CA SER A 331 -2.04 -0.46 7.30
C SER A 331 -3.50 -0.62 7.68
N GLU A 332 -3.88 -1.83 8.10
CA GLU A 332 -5.25 -2.13 8.56
C GLU A 332 -6.30 -1.81 7.49
N CYS A 333 -6.03 -2.30 6.28
CA CYS A 333 -6.94 -2.28 5.14
C CYS A 333 -7.64 -3.63 5.03
N ALA A 334 -8.96 -3.64 5.17
CA ALA A 334 -9.72 -4.86 5.30
C ALA A 334 -10.06 -5.55 3.96
N ASP A 335 -9.79 -4.91 2.83
CA ASP A 335 -9.81 -5.52 1.49
C ASP A 335 -8.41 -5.32 0.84
N ASP A 336 -8.19 -4.39 -0.08
CA ASP A 336 -6.88 -4.16 -0.71
C ASP A 336 -6.02 -3.09 0.00
N GLY A 337 -4.74 -3.38 0.24
CA GLY A 337 -3.78 -2.35 0.67
C GLY A 337 -3.55 -1.28 -0.41
N ILE A 338 -3.25 -1.71 -1.64
CA ILE A 338 -3.27 -0.85 -2.83
C ILE A 338 -4.02 -1.57 -3.95
N GLN A 339 -5.08 -0.94 -4.46
CA GLN A 339 -5.87 -1.39 -5.58
C GLN A 339 -5.48 -0.63 -6.84
N ALA A 340 -4.60 -1.21 -7.66
CA ALA A 340 -4.19 -0.67 -8.96
C ALA A 340 -4.97 -1.31 -10.11
N ASP A 341 -6.25 -1.61 -9.86
CA ASP A 341 -7.17 -2.28 -10.76
C ASP A 341 -7.51 -1.41 -11.97
N SER A 342 -7.80 -2.02 -13.12
CA SER A 342 -8.06 -1.31 -14.38
C SER A 342 -6.87 -0.47 -14.91
N ALA A 343 -5.65 -0.73 -14.44
CA ALA A 343 -4.43 -0.04 -14.90
C ALA A 343 -4.15 -0.31 -16.39
N LEU A 344 -4.16 0.75 -17.21
CA LEU A 344 -3.96 0.65 -18.66
C LEU A 344 -2.49 0.44 -19.05
N HIS A 345 -1.62 1.34 -18.60
CA HIS A 345 -0.17 1.25 -18.80
C HIS A 345 0.58 2.28 -17.96
N ASN A 346 1.81 1.96 -17.57
CA ASN A 346 2.71 2.86 -16.87
C ASN A 346 2.14 3.42 -15.55
N VAL A 347 1.36 2.60 -14.85
CA VAL A 347 1.03 2.79 -13.43
C VAL A 347 2.21 2.22 -12.62
N ARG A 348 2.65 2.94 -11.59
CA ARG A 348 3.91 2.71 -10.88
C ARG A 348 3.69 2.72 -9.38
N VAL A 349 3.57 1.53 -8.80
CA VAL A 349 3.45 1.27 -7.37
C VAL A 349 4.84 0.97 -6.81
N LEU A 350 5.53 2.02 -6.35
CA LEU A 350 6.96 1.96 -6.01
C LEU A 350 7.19 2.19 -4.52
N ARG A 351 7.93 1.30 -3.87
CA ARG A 351 8.46 1.53 -2.51
C ARG A 351 7.40 1.89 -1.48
N ASN A 352 6.22 1.28 -1.50
CA ASN A 352 5.20 1.43 -0.46
C ASN A 352 5.41 0.37 0.65
N ARG A 353 4.91 0.64 1.86
CA ARG A 353 4.89 -0.31 2.98
C ARG A 353 3.45 -0.60 3.35
N LEU A 354 3.08 -1.89 3.32
CA LEU A 354 1.77 -2.41 3.66
C LEU A 354 1.90 -3.32 4.88
N THR A 355 1.09 -3.10 5.91
CA THR A 355 1.15 -3.86 7.18
C THR A 355 -0.25 -4.16 7.71
N ASN A 356 -0.59 -5.43 7.95
CA ASN A 356 -1.94 -5.84 8.37
C ASN A 356 -2.99 -5.48 7.29
N CYS A 357 -2.91 -6.07 6.10
CA CYS A 357 -3.92 -5.88 5.05
C CYS A 357 -4.52 -7.23 4.66
N PHE A 358 -5.78 -7.29 4.24
CA PHE A 358 -6.36 -8.56 3.81
C PHE A 358 -5.70 -9.04 2.50
N MET A 359 -5.64 -8.15 1.51
CA MET A 359 -4.86 -8.28 0.28
C MET A 359 -3.73 -7.24 0.24
N GLY A 360 -2.65 -7.54 -0.47
CA GLY A 360 -1.50 -6.67 -0.63
C GLY A 360 -1.70 -5.64 -1.74
N LEU A 361 -1.20 -5.97 -2.93
CA LEU A 361 -1.30 -5.14 -4.14
C LEU A 361 -2.23 -5.82 -5.15
N SER A 362 -3.30 -5.16 -5.58
CA SER A 362 -4.25 -5.67 -6.57
C SER A 362 -3.95 -5.18 -7.98
N SER A 363 -4.20 -6.09 -8.93
CA SER A 363 -4.30 -5.86 -10.37
C SER A 363 -5.47 -6.71 -10.88
N GLN A 364 -6.68 -6.16 -10.78
CA GLN A 364 -7.93 -6.84 -11.07
C GLN A 364 -8.80 -6.03 -12.08
N PRO A 365 -8.54 -6.13 -13.39
CA PRO A 365 -7.32 -6.64 -14.03
C PRO A 365 -6.43 -5.49 -14.54
N GLY A 366 -5.16 -5.77 -14.84
CA GLY A 366 -4.32 -4.92 -15.67
C GLY A 366 -4.70 -5.03 -17.16
N TYR A 367 -4.86 -3.90 -17.85
CA TYR A 367 -5.30 -3.79 -19.24
C TYR A 367 -4.13 -3.68 -20.24
N GLY A 368 -3.26 -4.69 -20.18
CA GLY A 368 -2.10 -4.88 -21.07
C GLY A 368 -0.79 -4.30 -20.53
N GLY A 369 -0.87 -3.35 -19.60
CA GLY A 369 0.27 -2.88 -18.83
C GLY A 369 1.31 -2.07 -19.64
N PRO A 370 2.52 -1.88 -19.08
CA PRO A 370 2.98 -2.45 -17.81
C PRO A 370 2.35 -1.79 -16.58
N LEU A 371 1.92 -2.59 -15.60
CA LEU A 371 1.71 -2.17 -14.22
C LEU A 371 2.96 -2.54 -13.42
N TYR A 372 3.65 -1.57 -12.83
CA TYR A 372 4.90 -1.79 -12.10
C TYR A 372 4.64 -1.88 -10.60
N LEU A 373 4.96 -3.03 -10.00
CA LEU A 373 4.96 -3.26 -8.55
C LEU A 373 6.43 -3.43 -8.12
N VAL A 374 7.07 -2.37 -7.60
CA VAL A 374 8.53 -2.33 -7.41
C VAL A 374 8.93 -1.96 -5.98
N ARG A 375 9.83 -2.75 -5.37
CA ARG A 375 10.42 -2.47 -4.04
C ARG A 375 9.39 -2.23 -2.93
N ASN A 376 8.17 -2.75 -3.05
CA ASN A 376 7.17 -2.67 -1.99
C ASN A 376 7.47 -3.67 -0.87
N VAL A 377 7.09 -3.32 0.36
CA VAL A 377 7.23 -4.15 1.55
C VAL A 377 5.85 -4.52 2.07
N LEU A 378 5.57 -5.81 2.13
CA LEU A 378 4.28 -6.37 2.52
C LEU A 378 4.48 -7.29 3.73
N TYR A 379 3.84 -6.97 4.85
CA TYR A 379 3.91 -7.76 6.08
C TYR A 379 2.51 -7.99 6.67
N ASN A 380 2.24 -9.20 7.16
CA ASN A 380 0.91 -9.61 7.63
C ASN A 380 -0.17 -9.32 6.57
N ILE A 381 0.03 -9.83 5.36
CA ILE A 381 -1.01 -9.90 4.35
C ILE A 381 -1.76 -11.21 4.55
N VAL A 382 -3.07 -11.16 4.76
CA VAL A 382 -3.84 -12.34 5.19
C VAL A 382 -3.97 -13.37 4.07
N PHE A 383 -4.36 -12.93 2.87
CA PHE A 383 -4.74 -13.81 1.76
C PHE A 383 -3.70 -13.76 0.63
N GLU A 384 -3.76 -12.77 -0.27
CA GLU A 384 -2.85 -12.67 -1.44
C GLU A 384 -1.95 -11.43 -1.36
N SER A 385 -0.63 -11.61 -1.48
CA SER A 385 0.34 -10.51 -1.57
C SER A 385 0.16 -9.69 -2.85
N PHE A 386 -0.18 -10.38 -3.95
CA PHE A 386 -0.37 -9.83 -5.28
C PHE A 386 -1.66 -10.43 -5.84
N LYS A 387 -2.76 -9.69 -5.74
CA LYS A 387 -4.09 -10.10 -6.23
C LYS A 387 -4.12 -9.87 -7.75
N LEU A 388 -3.56 -10.82 -8.50
CA LEU A 388 -3.50 -10.80 -9.97
C LEU A 388 -4.75 -11.49 -10.54
N HIS A 389 -5.85 -10.75 -10.70
CA HIS A 389 -7.20 -11.31 -10.91
C HIS A 389 -7.87 -10.87 -12.22
N ASN A 390 -9.07 -11.39 -12.49
CA ASN A 390 -9.96 -11.02 -13.60
C ASN A 390 -9.34 -11.04 -15.01
N GLY A 391 -8.34 -11.90 -15.24
CA GLY A 391 -7.67 -12.00 -16.53
C GLY A 391 -6.56 -10.97 -16.76
N THR A 392 -5.92 -10.50 -15.69
CA THR A 392 -4.85 -9.48 -15.74
C THR A 392 -3.73 -9.83 -16.71
N THR A 393 -3.21 -8.80 -17.38
CA THR A 393 -2.09 -8.93 -18.31
C THR A 393 -1.09 -7.77 -18.20
N GLY A 394 0.19 -8.12 -18.09
CA GLY A 394 1.30 -7.16 -18.15
C GLY A 394 1.78 -6.62 -16.79
N ASP A 395 1.63 -7.39 -15.72
CA ASP A 395 2.12 -7.03 -14.39
C ASP A 395 3.64 -7.25 -14.25
N VAL A 396 4.34 -6.28 -13.66
CA VAL A 396 5.82 -6.25 -13.57
C VAL A 396 6.25 -6.13 -12.10
N LEU A 397 6.57 -7.25 -11.46
CA LEU A 397 6.87 -7.34 -10.03
C LEU A 397 8.38 -7.42 -9.80
N LEU A 398 9.00 -6.32 -9.35
CA LEU A 398 10.46 -6.23 -9.20
C LEU A 398 10.87 -5.95 -7.76
N ASN A 399 11.80 -6.73 -7.20
CA ASN A 399 12.43 -6.41 -5.91
C ASN A 399 11.42 -6.22 -4.74
N ASN A 400 10.24 -6.83 -4.72
CA ASN A 400 9.32 -6.69 -3.58
C ASN A 400 9.71 -7.62 -2.42
N THR A 401 9.45 -7.24 -1.16
CA THR A 401 9.60 -8.12 0.01
C THR A 401 8.24 -8.46 0.60
N VAL A 402 7.97 -9.76 0.80
CA VAL A 402 6.74 -10.30 1.41
C VAL A 402 7.10 -11.18 2.61
N VAL A 403 6.43 -10.98 3.74
CA VAL A 403 6.38 -11.93 4.85
C VAL A 403 4.94 -12.10 5.35
N LYS A 404 4.36 -13.29 5.16
CA LYS A 404 2.96 -13.59 5.50
C LYS A 404 2.74 -15.04 5.96
N SER A 405 1.57 -15.31 6.52
CA SER A 405 1.01 -16.67 6.63
C SER A 405 0.54 -17.20 5.26
N GLY A 406 0.34 -18.51 5.15
CA GLY A 406 -0.08 -19.16 3.91
C GLY A 406 0.98 -19.12 2.82
N ASP A 407 0.54 -19.29 1.57
CA ASP A 407 1.43 -19.37 0.41
C ASP A 407 2.16 -18.04 0.19
N ALA A 408 3.49 -18.10 0.02
CA ALA A 408 4.34 -16.90 -0.07
C ALA A 408 4.01 -16.06 -1.31
N PHE A 409 3.73 -16.76 -2.42
CA PHE A 409 3.18 -16.21 -3.66
C PHE A 409 2.05 -17.12 -4.16
N GLY A 410 0.91 -17.10 -3.46
CA GLY A 410 -0.34 -17.71 -3.91
C GLY A 410 -1.19 -16.70 -4.68
N VAL A 411 -1.81 -17.14 -5.78
CA VAL A 411 -2.88 -16.41 -6.48
C VAL A 411 -3.98 -17.39 -6.91
N PHE A 412 -5.22 -17.03 -6.62
CA PHE A 412 -6.41 -17.88 -6.72
C PHE A 412 -7.50 -17.21 -7.57
N SER A 413 -7.15 -16.75 -8.77
CA SER A 413 -8.04 -15.94 -9.62
C SER A 413 -9.14 -16.76 -10.31
N GLY A 414 -8.86 -18.00 -10.71
CA GLY A 414 -9.71 -18.77 -11.61
C GLY A 414 -9.81 -18.19 -13.03
N ASN A 415 -9.00 -17.18 -13.37
CA ASN A 415 -8.87 -16.59 -14.70
C ASN A 415 -7.39 -16.48 -15.10
N PRO A 416 -7.03 -16.63 -16.39
CA PRO A 416 -5.64 -16.66 -16.81
C PRO A 416 -4.85 -15.39 -16.46
N ILE A 417 -3.66 -15.58 -15.90
CA ILE A 417 -2.69 -14.51 -15.61
C ILE A 417 -1.65 -14.49 -16.75
N LEU A 418 -1.53 -13.36 -17.44
CA LEU A 418 -0.78 -13.26 -18.71
C LEU A 418 0.35 -12.24 -18.67
N HIS A 419 1.43 -12.49 -19.42
CA HIS A 419 2.55 -11.55 -19.64
C HIS A 419 3.22 -10.98 -18.37
N THR A 420 3.02 -11.61 -17.21
CA THR A 420 3.65 -11.23 -15.95
C THR A 420 5.16 -11.40 -16.02
N PHE A 421 5.90 -10.41 -15.51
CA PHE A 421 7.35 -10.40 -15.43
C PHE A 421 7.80 -10.18 -14.00
N THR A 422 8.50 -11.14 -13.38
CA THR A 422 8.97 -11.03 -12.00
C THR A 422 10.48 -11.16 -11.90
N ARG A 423 11.16 -10.32 -11.12
CA ARG A 423 12.61 -10.44 -10.85
C ARG A 423 12.95 -9.94 -9.45
N ASN A 424 13.94 -10.57 -8.82
CA ASN A 424 14.59 -10.15 -7.58
C ASN A 424 13.66 -10.01 -6.35
N ASN A 425 12.44 -10.55 -6.36
CA ASN A 425 11.54 -10.48 -5.22
C ASN A 425 12.07 -11.33 -4.05
N LEU A 426 11.56 -11.12 -2.84
CA LEU A 426 11.93 -11.86 -1.63
C LEU A 426 10.65 -12.24 -0.87
N LEU A 427 10.20 -13.47 -1.05
CA LEU A 427 8.84 -13.92 -0.73
C LEU A 427 8.89 -15.04 0.31
N ILE A 428 8.38 -14.79 1.52
CA ILE A 428 8.38 -15.74 2.64
C ILE A 428 6.97 -15.98 3.14
N GLY A 429 6.53 -17.24 3.08
CA GLY A 429 5.23 -17.73 3.55
C GLY A 429 5.33 -18.52 4.87
N GLY A 430 4.20 -19.12 5.26
CA GLY A 430 4.08 -19.92 6.49
C GLY A 430 2.83 -20.80 6.52
N PRO A 431 2.38 -21.30 7.67
CA PRO A 431 1.14 -22.09 7.77
C PRO A 431 -0.05 -21.42 7.09
N GLY A 432 -0.77 -22.21 6.31
CA GLY A 432 -2.04 -21.81 5.72
C GLY A 432 -3.18 -21.83 6.72
N HIS A 433 -4.07 -20.87 6.57
CA HIS A 433 -5.26 -20.67 7.41
C HIS A 433 -6.45 -20.24 6.55
N VAL A 434 -7.66 -20.50 7.04
CA VAL A 434 -8.91 -19.99 6.47
C VAL A 434 -9.42 -18.83 7.34
N TRP A 435 -9.60 -17.65 6.75
CA TRP A 435 -10.09 -16.44 7.43
C TRP A 435 -11.28 -15.87 6.67
N ASN A 436 -12.41 -15.63 7.36
CA ASN A 436 -13.68 -15.21 6.76
C ASN A 436 -14.11 -16.05 5.53
N GLY A 437 -13.75 -17.34 5.51
CA GLY A 437 -14.01 -18.25 4.39
C GLY A 437 -12.99 -18.26 3.25
N TYR A 438 -11.99 -17.39 3.27
CA TYR A 438 -10.89 -17.34 2.29
C TYR A 438 -9.71 -18.19 2.75
N ASP A 439 -9.23 -19.08 1.89
CA ASP A 439 -8.14 -20.02 2.17
C ASP A 439 -6.79 -19.46 1.68
N SER A 440 -5.87 -19.18 2.60
CA SER A 440 -4.55 -18.60 2.29
C SER A 440 -3.52 -19.61 1.73
N GLY A 441 -3.93 -20.85 1.46
CA GLY A 441 -3.10 -21.89 0.85
C GLY A 441 -2.58 -22.92 1.86
N ASP A 442 -1.48 -23.61 1.53
CA ASP A 442 -0.90 -24.69 2.36
C ASP A 442 0.48 -24.33 2.95
N GLY A 443 0.98 -23.12 2.72
CA GLY A 443 2.33 -22.69 3.07
C GLY A 443 3.40 -23.07 2.05
N ARG A 444 3.01 -23.16 0.78
CA ARG A 444 3.90 -23.29 -0.38
C ARG A 444 4.74 -22.03 -0.56
N VAL A 445 5.84 -22.16 -1.30
CA VAL A 445 6.57 -20.96 -1.77
C VAL A 445 5.85 -20.26 -2.93
N MET A 446 5.02 -20.98 -3.67
CA MET A 446 4.32 -20.48 -4.85
C MET A 446 3.10 -21.34 -5.14
N ASP A 447 1.96 -20.74 -5.43
CA ASP A 447 0.77 -21.43 -5.92
C ASP A 447 0.08 -20.56 -6.97
N LEU A 448 0.53 -20.69 -8.21
CA LEU A 448 0.15 -19.82 -9.33
C LEU A 448 -0.48 -20.66 -10.44
N VAL A 449 -1.56 -21.38 -10.10
CA VAL A 449 -2.25 -22.32 -11.02
C VAL A 449 -2.78 -21.67 -12.30
N ASP A 450 -3.14 -20.40 -12.23
CA ASP A 450 -3.79 -19.66 -13.31
C ASP A 450 -2.80 -19.00 -14.31
N LEU A 451 -1.48 -19.16 -14.13
CA LEU A 451 -0.49 -18.62 -15.09
C LEU A 451 -0.62 -19.28 -16.47
N ASP A 452 -0.70 -18.45 -17.52
CA ASP A 452 -0.31 -18.88 -18.86
C ASP A 452 1.22 -18.91 -18.96
N THR A 453 1.77 -20.10 -18.69
CA THR A 453 3.20 -20.39 -18.69
C THR A 453 3.91 -20.11 -20.03
N ALA A 454 3.17 -19.92 -21.14
CA ALA A 454 3.73 -19.54 -22.43
C ALA A 454 3.99 -18.03 -22.57
N THR A 455 3.37 -17.19 -21.73
CA THR A 455 3.43 -15.71 -21.83
C THR A 455 4.26 -15.05 -20.74
N VAL A 456 4.42 -15.70 -19.58
CA VAL A 456 5.05 -15.13 -18.39
C VAL A 456 6.54 -15.41 -18.29
N SER A 457 7.29 -14.57 -17.57
CA SER A 457 8.71 -14.78 -17.28
C SER A 457 9.03 -14.42 -15.83
N LEU A 458 9.20 -15.44 -15.01
CA LEU A 458 9.63 -15.34 -13.62
C LEU A 458 11.09 -15.83 -13.57
N ASP A 459 12.00 -15.11 -12.89
CA ASP A 459 13.39 -15.54 -12.69
C ASP A 459 14.08 -14.74 -11.55
N TYR A 460 15.21 -15.22 -11.03
CA TYR A 460 15.96 -14.55 -9.95
C TYR A 460 15.14 -14.20 -8.69
N ASP A 461 14.02 -14.87 -8.41
CA ASP A 461 13.19 -14.58 -7.24
C ASP A 461 13.61 -15.41 -6.01
N GLY A 462 13.53 -14.79 -4.83
CA GLY A 462 13.81 -15.39 -3.52
C GLY A 462 12.56 -15.98 -2.90
N PHE A 463 12.61 -17.26 -2.52
CA PHE A 463 11.46 -18.02 -2.03
C PHE A 463 11.73 -18.74 -0.71
N GLY A 464 10.81 -18.63 0.24
CA GLY A 464 10.88 -19.34 1.52
C GLY A 464 9.52 -19.66 2.12
N SER A 465 9.48 -20.68 2.97
CA SER A 465 8.34 -21.00 3.82
C SER A 465 8.84 -21.41 5.19
N THR A 466 8.23 -20.88 6.25
CA THR A 466 8.57 -21.26 7.64
C THR A 466 8.18 -22.70 7.98
N ASN A 467 7.33 -23.33 7.17
CA ASN A 467 7.02 -24.78 7.26
C ASN A 467 8.15 -25.66 6.70
N GLY A 468 9.22 -25.06 6.15
CA GLY A 468 10.30 -25.79 5.46
C GLY A 468 9.90 -26.36 4.10
N LEU A 469 8.70 -26.03 3.61
CA LEU A 469 8.23 -26.42 2.29
C LEU A 469 8.95 -25.61 1.21
N MET A 470 9.48 -26.30 0.21
CA MET A 470 9.99 -25.72 -1.04
C MET A 470 9.14 -26.18 -2.23
N SER A 471 7.88 -26.54 -1.96
CA SER A 471 6.92 -27.01 -2.96
C SER A 471 6.08 -25.87 -3.51
N GLY A 472 5.56 -26.06 -4.73
CA GLY A 472 4.69 -25.09 -5.36
C GLY A 472 4.05 -25.56 -6.67
N LYS A 473 3.21 -24.69 -7.24
CA LYS A 473 2.53 -24.89 -8.53
C LYS A 473 2.82 -23.70 -9.46
N PHE A 474 3.12 -23.99 -10.72
CA PHE A 474 3.47 -23.01 -11.75
C PHE A 474 2.61 -23.25 -13.00
N GLY A 475 1.52 -22.50 -13.14
CA GLY A 475 0.44 -22.83 -14.07
C GLY A 475 -0.29 -24.14 -13.71
N PRO A 476 -1.18 -24.62 -14.59
CA PRO A 476 -2.17 -25.64 -14.25
C PRO A 476 -1.65 -27.08 -14.23
N SER A 477 -0.35 -27.31 -14.50
CA SER A 477 0.20 -28.67 -14.67
C SER A 477 1.64 -28.87 -14.22
N VAL A 478 2.37 -27.81 -13.83
CA VAL A 478 3.71 -27.95 -13.27
C VAL A 478 3.63 -27.88 -11.76
N HIS A 479 4.11 -28.94 -11.11
CA HIS A 479 4.25 -29.02 -9.66
C HIS A 479 5.69 -29.39 -9.32
N PHE A 480 6.23 -28.80 -8.27
CA PHE A 480 7.57 -29.07 -7.76
C PHE A 480 7.54 -29.27 -6.24
N ALA A 481 8.50 -30.01 -5.70
CA ALA A 481 8.68 -30.22 -4.26
C ALA A 481 10.02 -29.67 -3.73
N THR A 482 10.94 -29.29 -4.63
CA THR A 482 12.29 -28.87 -4.30
C THR A 482 12.76 -27.68 -5.15
N LEU A 483 13.78 -26.95 -4.66
CA LEU A 483 14.43 -25.87 -5.41
C LEU A 483 15.01 -26.34 -6.75
N ALA A 484 15.52 -27.58 -6.82
CA ALA A 484 16.07 -28.16 -8.04
C ALA A 484 14.98 -28.43 -9.10
N GLU A 485 13.79 -28.85 -8.68
CA GLU A 485 12.64 -29.03 -9.56
C GLU A 485 12.08 -27.67 -10.02
N LEU A 486 11.91 -26.69 -9.12
CA LEU A 486 11.52 -25.32 -9.48
C LEU A 486 12.38 -24.77 -10.63
N ARG A 487 13.70 -24.80 -10.44
CA ARG A 487 14.69 -24.29 -11.41
C ARG A 487 14.80 -25.11 -12.71
N SER A 488 14.20 -26.29 -12.80
CA SER A 488 14.28 -27.16 -13.99
C SER A 488 12.95 -27.37 -14.71
N LEU A 489 11.82 -27.07 -14.06
CA LEU A 489 10.47 -27.27 -14.59
C LEU A 489 9.75 -25.96 -14.94
N THR A 490 10.27 -24.81 -14.53
CA THR A 490 9.65 -23.49 -14.71
C THR A 490 10.60 -22.50 -15.39
N THR A 491 10.17 -21.26 -15.61
CA THR A 491 11.06 -20.17 -16.07
C THR A 491 12.01 -19.66 -14.98
N GLU A 492 11.74 -19.99 -13.72
CA GLU A 492 12.40 -19.51 -12.50
C GLU A 492 13.72 -20.26 -12.23
N VAL A 493 14.63 -20.23 -13.21
CA VAL A 493 15.84 -21.07 -13.25
C VAL A 493 16.95 -20.60 -12.28
N HIS A 494 16.90 -19.34 -11.83
CA HIS A 494 17.86 -18.77 -10.88
C HIS A 494 17.32 -18.61 -9.44
N ALA A 495 16.08 -19.02 -9.14
CA ALA A 495 15.43 -18.84 -7.82
C ALA A 495 16.35 -19.10 -6.63
N THR A 496 16.25 -18.32 -5.55
CA THR A 496 17.07 -18.52 -4.34
C THR A 496 16.20 -18.93 -3.15
N GLN A 497 16.58 -20.02 -2.46
CA GLN A 497 15.88 -20.44 -1.26
C GLN A 497 16.28 -19.58 -0.05
N VAL A 498 15.29 -19.05 0.66
CA VAL A 498 15.45 -18.16 1.82
C VAL A 498 14.57 -18.60 3.00
N GLY A 499 14.69 -17.90 4.13
CA GLY A 499 13.82 -18.03 5.31
C GLY A 499 14.00 -16.82 6.23
N LEU A 500 13.27 -16.72 7.34
CA LEU A 500 13.24 -15.51 8.17
C LEU A 500 14.61 -15.05 8.71
N GLY A 501 15.59 -15.95 8.84
CA GLY A 501 16.99 -15.61 9.16
C GLY A 501 17.75 -14.82 8.08
N VAL A 502 17.09 -14.47 6.97
CA VAL A 502 17.59 -13.54 5.94
C VAL A 502 17.64 -12.09 6.45
N PHE A 503 16.85 -11.75 7.48
CA PHE A 503 16.76 -10.40 8.05
C PHE A 503 17.69 -10.22 9.25
N ALA A 504 18.21 -8.99 9.43
CA ALA A 504 19.11 -8.63 10.53
C ALA A 504 18.38 -8.57 11.88
N ALA A 505 17.12 -8.13 11.87
CA ALA A 505 16.24 -8.18 13.02
C ALA A 505 15.54 -9.53 13.12
N SER A 506 15.16 -9.93 14.34
CA SER A 506 14.31 -11.10 14.55
C SER A 506 12.88 -10.77 14.08
N VAL A 507 12.52 -11.23 12.88
CA VAL A 507 11.17 -11.05 12.32
C VAL A 507 10.26 -12.18 12.78
N THR A 508 9.14 -11.83 13.42
CA THR A 508 8.07 -12.77 13.77
C THR A 508 7.30 -13.17 12.52
N LEU A 509 6.83 -14.41 12.43
CA LEU A 509 5.87 -14.81 11.42
C LEU A 509 4.46 -14.34 11.86
N PRO A 510 3.69 -13.61 11.02
CA PRO A 510 2.35 -13.17 11.38
C PRO A 510 1.31 -14.30 11.20
N ASP A 511 1.46 -15.37 11.99
CA ASP A 511 0.63 -16.59 11.90
C ASP A 511 -0.78 -16.40 12.48
N ALA A 512 -0.94 -15.44 13.40
CA ALA A 512 -2.23 -15.02 13.96
C ALA A 512 -2.66 -13.69 13.35
N ALA A 513 -3.04 -13.70 12.07
CA ALA A 513 -3.15 -12.52 11.20
C ALA A 513 -4.06 -11.38 11.74
N MET A 514 -5.07 -11.72 12.54
CA MET A 514 -5.98 -10.76 13.20
C MET A 514 -5.36 -10.00 14.38
N THR A 515 -4.13 -10.35 14.77
CA THR A 515 -3.31 -9.50 15.63
C THR A 515 -2.76 -8.36 14.77
N SER A 516 -3.01 -7.10 15.14
CA SER A 516 -2.27 -5.98 14.51
C SER A 516 -0.79 -6.07 14.89
N PHE A 517 0.07 -6.20 13.90
CA PHE A 517 1.52 -6.14 14.09
C PHE A 517 2.04 -4.75 13.74
N ALA A 518 3.07 -4.31 14.47
CA ALA A 518 3.89 -3.18 14.02
C ALA A 518 4.71 -3.58 12.79
N ALA A 519 4.95 -2.62 11.89
CA ALA A 519 5.80 -2.84 10.71
C ALA A 519 7.23 -3.25 11.13
N PRO A 520 7.72 -4.45 10.76
CA PRO A 520 9.02 -4.93 11.20
C PRO A 520 10.18 -4.32 10.39
N ASP A 521 11.38 -4.46 10.94
CA ASP A 521 12.63 -4.15 10.28
C ASP A 521 13.07 -5.32 9.36
N LEU A 522 12.81 -5.19 8.06
CA LEU A 522 13.15 -6.20 7.05
C LEU A 522 14.51 -5.94 6.35
N ARG A 523 15.43 -5.17 6.95
CA ARG A 523 16.79 -5.03 6.41
C ARG A 523 17.54 -6.39 6.47
N LEU A 524 18.29 -6.70 5.42
CA LEU A 524 18.99 -7.99 5.28
C LEU A 524 20.11 -8.16 6.33
N ALA A 525 20.33 -9.40 6.77
CA ALA A 525 21.45 -9.77 7.64
C ALA A 525 22.77 -9.83 6.85
N ALA A 526 23.89 -9.55 7.52
CA ALA A 526 25.21 -9.69 6.91
C ALA A 526 25.46 -11.17 6.51
N GLY A 527 25.74 -11.41 5.22
CA GLY A 527 25.91 -12.76 4.68
C GLY A 527 24.61 -13.53 4.44
N ALA A 528 23.46 -12.86 4.45
CA ALA A 528 22.17 -13.45 4.05
C ALA A 528 22.21 -13.92 2.59
N ALA A 529 21.51 -15.02 2.29
CA ALA A 529 21.45 -15.59 0.94
C ALA A 529 20.73 -14.70 -0.09
N ALA A 530 20.06 -13.63 0.35
CA ALA A 530 19.47 -12.61 -0.51
C ALA A 530 20.48 -11.59 -1.04
N ILE A 531 21.67 -11.50 -0.43
CA ILE A 531 22.70 -10.54 -0.85
C ILE A 531 23.40 -11.04 -2.12
N ASP A 532 23.68 -10.15 -3.08
CA ASP A 532 24.34 -10.45 -4.35
C ASP A 532 23.62 -11.54 -5.20
N ALA A 533 22.33 -11.78 -4.97
CA ALA A 533 21.59 -12.92 -5.52
C ALA A 533 20.57 -12.57 -6.63
N GLY A 534 20.32 -11.27 -6.89
CA GLY A 534 19.45 -10.79 -7.96
C GLY A 534 20.17 -10.56 -9.29
N ILE A 535 19.43 -10.05 -10.28
CA ILE A 535 19.93 -9.58 -11.58
C ILE A 535 19.83 -8.06 -11.68
N ALA A 536 20.81 -7.43 -12.33
CA ALA A 536 20.79 -5.99 -12.61
C ALA A 536 19.63 -5.61 -13.54
N ILE A 537 18.77 -4.69 -13.08
CA ILE A 537 17.65 -4.12 -13.83
C ILE A 537 17.86 -2.61 -13.94
N THR A 538 18.25 -2.17 -15.14
CA THR A 538 18.53 -0.76 -15.44
C THR A 538 17.37 0.15 -15.05
N GLY A 539 17.65 1.22 -14.30
CA GLY A 539 16.66 2.17 -13.79
C GLY A 539 15.85 1.71 -12.58
N ILE A 540 16.09 0.51 -12.04
CA ILE A 540 15.37 -0.07 -10.87
C ILE A 540 16.34 -0.52 -9.77
N THR A 541 17.48 -1.09 -10.16
CA THR A 541 18.54 -1.54 -9.24
C THR A 541 19.85 -0.77 -9.44
N ASP A 542 19.84 0.34 -10.17
CA ASP A 542 21.06 1.12 -10.40
C ASP A 542 21.66 1.62 -9.08
N GLY A 543 22.98 1.50 -8.93
CA GLY A 543 23.67 1.87 -7.68
C GLY A 543 23.64 0.80 -6.57
N PHE A 544 23.26 -0.44 -6.91
CA PHE A 544 23.41 -1.62 -6.05
C PHE A 544 24.84 -1.77 -5.47
N ALA A 545 24.96 -2.45 -4.32
CA ALA A 545 26.23 -2.72 -3.67
C ALA A 545 26.74 -4.13 -4.01
N GLY A 546 28.05 -4.38 -3.88
CA GLY A 546 28.61 -5.72 -4.12
C GLY A 546 28.79 -6.08 -5.60
N ALA A 547 28.42 -7.31 -5.95
CA ALA A 547 28.57 -7.96 -7.25
C ALA A 547 27.26 -8.01 -8.06
N ALA A 548 26.09 -8.02 -7.41
CA ALA A 548 24.78 -7.97 -8.05
C ALA A 548 23.75 -7.34 -7.09
N PRO A 549 22.56 -6.89 -7.57
CA PRO A 549 21.53 -6.39 -6.66
C PRO A 549 21.04 -7.45 -5.68
N ASP A 550 20.61 -6.99 -4.52
CA ASP A 550 20.01 -7.87 -3.52
C ASP A 550 18.57 -8.23 -3.87
N LEU A 551 18.10 -9.35 -3.31
CA LEU A 551 16.70 -9.76 -3.38
C LEU A 551 15.86 -8.97 -2.38
N GLY A 552 14.68 -8.55 -2.82
CA GLY A 552 13.71 -7.80 -2.03
C GLY A 552 13.88 -6.28 -2.13
N ALA A 553 13.11 -5.59 -1.28
CA ALA A 553 12.91 -4.14 -1.37
C ALA A 553 14.14 -3.33 -0.96
N TYR A 554 14.96 -3.88 -0.06
CA TYR A 554 16.07 -3.19 0.58
C TYR A 554 17.41 -3.76 0.14
N GLU A 555 18.25 -2.86 -0.34
CA GLU A 555 19.66 -3.13 -0.62
C GLU A 555 20.46 -3.11 0.69
N PHE A 556 21.33 -4.10 0.90
CA PHE A 556 22.10 -4.26 2.13
C PHE A 556 23.06 -3.08 2.35
N GLY A 557 23.03 -2.55 3.57
CA GLY A 557 23.86 -1.40 3.96
C GLY A 557 23.41 -0.04 3.38
N GLN A 558 22.38 0.00 2.52
CA GLN A 558 21.81 1.25 2.02
C GLN A 558 20.71 1.80 2.94
N ALA A 559 20.36 3.07 2.73
CA ALA A 559 19.20 3.68 3.37
C ALA A 559 17.89 3.10 2.82
N ILE A 560 16.92 2.86 3.70
CA ILE A 560 15.56 2.46 3.32
C ILE A 560 14.71 3.71 2.96
N PRO A 561 13.62 3.57 2.20
CA PRO A 561 12.71 4.67 1.89
C PRO A 561 12.07 5.27 3.15
N THR A 562 11.70 6.55 3.08
CA THR A 562 10.84 7.19 4.08
C THR A 562 9.38 6.90 3.74
N TYR A 563 8.72 6.09 4.55
CA TYR A 563 7.32 5.72 4.38
C TYR A 563 6.39 6.71 5.11
N GLY A 564 5.32 7.13 4.44
CA GLY A 564 4.35 8.06 5.03
C GLY A 564 4.87 9.51 5.07
N PRO A 565 4.21 10.40 5.83
CA PRO A 565 4.42 11.84 5.74
C PRO A 565 5.86 12.28 6.01
N ARG A 566 6.40 13.09 5.08
CA ARG A 566 7.71 13.71 5.28
C ARG A 566 7.53 14.98 6.09
N VAL A 567 8.20 15.05 7.24
CA VAL A 567 8.28 16.29 8.03
C VAL A 567 8.86 17.41 7.15
N SER A 568 8.29 18.62 7.22
CA SER A 568 8.60 19.66 6.23
C SER A 568 9.98 20.28 6.42
N GLY A 569 10.85 20.09 5.41
CA GLY A 569 12.25 20.49 5.44
C GLY A 569 13.15 19.26 5.60
N GLY A 570 14.11 19.08 4.68
CA GLY A 570 14.91 17.85 4.61
C GLY A 570 15.63 17.52 5.92
N GLY A 571 15.27 16.38 6.53
CA GLY A 571 15.71 15.97 7.87
C GLY A 571 14.59 16.09 8.90
N GLY A 572 13.53 15.29 8.72
CA GLY A 572 12.46 15.15 9.70
C GLY A 572 12.87 14.30 10.89
N ASP A 573 12.26 14.53 12.05
CA ASP A 573 12.40 13.60 13.17
C ASP A 573 11.68 12.29 12.84
N VAL A 574 12.40 11.18 12.97
CA VAL A 574 11.91 9.80 12.81
C VAL A 574 12.05 9.02 14.12
N THR A 575 12.36 9.73 15.21
CA THR A 575 12.50 9.19 16.55
C THR A 575 11.13 9.29 17.23
N PRO A 576 10.50 8.16 17.59
CA PRO A 576 9.31 8.22 18.43
C PRO A 576 9.59 8.89 19.77
N PRO A 577 8.58 9.52 20.40
CA PRO A 577 8.62 9.82 21.81
C PRO A 577 9.09 8.60 22.60
N ALA A 578 9.89 8.83 23.65
CA ALA A 578 10.27 7.76 24.56
C ALA A 578 9.00 7.06 25.10
N THR A 579 9.00 5.73 25.11
CA THR A 579 7.90 4.92 25.66
C THR A 579 7.47 5.48 27.03
N PRO A 580 6.20 5.91 27.18
CA PRO A 580 5.73 6.48 28.42
C PRO A 580 5.92 5.53 29.60
N ALA A 581 6.22 6.10 30.77
CA ALA A 581 6.12 5.34 32.02
C ALA A 581 4.65 4.92 32.26
N ALA A 582 4.47 3.91 33.12
CA ALA A 582 3.16 3.48 33.59
C ALA A 582 2.34 4.69 34.10
N PRO A 583 1.11 4.92 33.62
CA PRO A 583 0.34 6.11 33.96
C PRO A 583 -0.07 6.14 35.44
N THR A 584 -0.03 7.32 36.05
CA THR A 584 -0.49 7.50 37.43
C THR A 584 -2.01 7.60 37.47
N VAL A 585 -2.66 6.65 38.15
CA VAL A 585 -4.11 6.63 38.37
C VAL A 585 -4.49 7.46 39.59
N SER A 586 -5.47 8.34 39.42
CA SER A 586 -6.23 8.92 40.53
C SER A 586 -7.71 8.54 40.40
N ASN A 587 -8.42 8.43 41.53
CA ASN A 587 -9.78 7.89 41.61
C ASN A 587 -9.94 6.45 41.07
N GLY A 588 -8.89 5.62 41.11
CA GLY A 588 -8.84 4.24 40.56
C GLY A 588 -9.80 3.20 41.17
N THR A 589 -10.80 3.62 41.95
CA THR A 589 -11.90 2.77 42.43
C THR A 589 -13.27 3.29 41.96
N THR A 590 -13.31 4.36 41.15
CA THR A 590 -14.52 4.86 40.49
C THR A 590 -14.56 4.32 39.06
N ALA A 591 -15.75 4.33 38.45
CA ALA A 591 -15.90 3.93 37.05
C ALA A 591 -15.27 4.95 36.05
N THR A 592 -14.87 6.14 36.51
CA THR A 592 -14.24 7.18 35.67
C THR A 592 -12.93 7.64 36.34
N PRO A 593 -11.87 6.82 36.32
CA PRO A 593 -10.57 7.21 36.87
C PRO A 593 -9.93 8.31 36.01
N THR A 594 -8.98 9.04 36.57
CA THR A 594 -8.15 10.00 35.83
C THR A 594 -6.73 9.47 35.74
N LEU A 595 -6.24 9.32 34.50
CA LEU A 595 -4.84 8.99 34.23
C LEU A 595 -4.01 10.27 34.04
N SER A 596 -2.75 10.22 34.45
CA SER A 596 -1.80 11.31 34.26
C SER A 596 -0.37 10.79 34.08
N GLY A 597 0.48 11.58 33.44
CA GLY A 597 1.87 11.21 33.22
C GLY A 597 2.70 12.30 32.55
N THR A 598 3.81 11.87 31.97
CA THR A 598 4.74 12.71 31.20
C THR A 598 5.11 12.04 29.89
N THR A 599 5.28 12.84 28.83
CA THR A 599 5.89 12.46 27.56
C THR A 599 6.59 13.68 26.95
N GLU A 600 6.88 13.67 25.66
CA GLU A 600 7.33 14.85 24.91
C GLU A 600 6.28 15.99 24.92
N ALA A 601 6.74 17.24 24.96
CA ALA A 601 5.87 18.41 24.98
C ALA A 601 5.04 18.52 23.69
N GLY A 602 3.72 18.68 23.82
CA GLY A 602 2.80 18.75 22.67
C GLY A 602 2.43 17.40 22.05
N ALA A 603 2.98 16.27 22.52
CA ALA A 603 2.63 14.95 21.98
C ALA A 603 1.18 14.53 22.32
N THR A 604 0.55 13.80 21.41
CA THR A 604 -0.78 13.21 21.61
C THR A 604 -0.66 11.89 22.34
N ILE A 605 -1.32 11.78 23.49
CA ILE A 605 -1.47 10.55 24.26
C ILE A 605 -2.68 9.76 23.76
N HIS A 606 -2.50 8.46 23.60
CA HIS A 606 -3.56 7.50 23.28
C HIS A 606 -3.67 6.52 24.46
N VAL A 607 -4.84 6.40 25.08
CA VAL A 607 -5.10 5.51 26.21
C VAL A 607 -5.88 4.28 25.77
N PHE A 608 -5.36 3.10 26.07
CA PHE A 608 -5.98 1.83 25.72
C PHE A 608 -6.43 1.06 26.97
N ASP A 609 -7.51 0.29 26.85
CA ASP A 609 -7.94 -0.72 27.82
C ASP A 609 -8.00 -2.09 27.14
N GLY A 610 -7.18 -3.04 27.59
CA GLY A 610 -7.07 -4.36 26.95
C GLY A 610 -6.64 -4.31 25.47
N GLY A 611 -6.01 -3.22 25.04
CA GLY A 611 -5.62 -2.96 23.64
C GLY A 611 -6.62 -2.12 22.82
N VAL A 612 -7.80 -1.80 23.36
CA VAL A 612 -8.80 -0.95 22.68
C VAL A 612 -8.60 0.52 23.06
N LEU A 613 -8.48 1.42 22.08
CA LEU A 613 -8.38 2.87 22.31
C LEU A 613 -9.67 3.40 22.94
N ILE A 614 -9.58 4.00 24.13
CA ILE A 614 -10.74 4.53 24.87
C ILE A 614 -10.77 6.05 24.95
N VAL A 615 -9.63 6.74 24.95
CA VAL A 615 -9.56 8.22 24.96
C VAL A 615 -8.19 8.71 24.52
N THR A 616 -8.12 9.96 24.04
CA THR A 616 -6.88 10.68 23.74
C THR A 616 -6.74 11.96 24.58
N ALA A 617 -5.52 12.46 24.72
CA ALA A 617 -5.21 13.75 25.33
C ALA A 617 -3.93 14.34 24.72
N THR A 618 -3.61 15.60 25.03
CA THR A 618 -2.38 16.25 24.56
C THR A 618 -1.51 16.63 25.75
N ALA A 619 -0.21 16.39 25.65
CA ALA A 619 0.77 16.86 26.63
C ALA A 619 0.99 18.38 26.50
N ASP A 620 1.12 19.05 27.63
CA ASP A 620 1.37 20.50 27.67
C ASP A 620 2.79 20.87 27.21
N GLY A 621 3.11 22.16 27.20
CA GLY A 621 4.44 22.68 26.81
C GLY A 621 5.62 22.24 27.70
N SER A 622 5.34 21.50 28.79
CA SER A 622 6.30 20.86 29.67
C SER A 622 6.26 19.32 29.62
N GLY A 623 5.45 18.74 28.72
CA GLY A 623 5.30 17.30 28.56
C GLY A 623 4.32 16.64 29.54
N HIS A 624 3.65 17.41 30.40
CA HIS A 624 2.68 16.86 31.36
C HIS A 624 1.30 16.66 30.72
N TRP A 625 0.64 15.57 31.04
CA TRP A 625 -0.72 15.28 30.56
C TRP A 625 -1.60 14.70 31.67
N SER A 626 -2.91 14.92 31.55
CA SER A 626 -3.94 14.36 32.43
C SER A 626 -5.24 14.18 31.66
N VAL A 627 -5.89 13.03 31.80
CA VAL A 627 -7.13 12.69 31.07
C VAL A 627 -8.10 11.93 31.96
N LEU A 628 -9.36 12.36 31.94
CA LEU A 628 -10.46 11.64 32.59
C LEU A 628 -10.92 10.52 31.65
N LEU A 629 -10.95 9.28 32.12
CA LEU A 629 -11.40 8.16 31.29
C LEU A 629 -12.93 8.14 31.12
N PRO A 630 -13.44 7.59 30.01
CA PRO A 630 -14.83 7.17 29.90
C PRO A 630 -15.23 6.20 31.01
N THR A 631 -16.54 6.00 31.19
CA THR A 631 -17.07 5.08 32.20
C THR A 631 -16.67 3.63 31.89
N LEU A 632 -15.72 3.11 32.66
CA LEU A 632 -15.29 1.72 32.68
C LEU A 632 -16.38 0.80 33.27
N GLY A 633 -16.37 -0.46 32.86
CA GLY A 633 -17.28 -1.50 33.35
C GLY A 633 -16.94 -1.92 34.80
N THR A 634 -17.67 -2.91 35.33
CA THR A 634 -17.28 -3.55 36.60
C THR A 634 -16.31 -4.70 36.33
N GLY A 635 -15.12 -4.66 36.91
CA GLY A 635 -14.08 -5.66 36.70
C GLY A 635 -12.68 -5.06 36.79
N ASP A 636 -11.69 -5.85 36.37
CA ASP A 636 -10.31 -5.40 36.19
C ASP A 636 -10.13 -4.89 34.76
N HIS A 637 -9.59 -3.67 34.64
CA HIS A 637 -9.26 -2.99 33.39
C HIS A 637 -7.74 -2.86 33.30
N ASN A 638 -7.16 -3.17 32.13
CA ASN A 638 -5.71 -3.18 31.95
C ASN A 638 -5.28 -2.05 31.02
N LEU A 639 -4.81 -0.96 31.63
CA LEU A 639 -4.64 0.32 30.96
C LEU A 639 -3.19 0.53 30.52
N THR A 640 -2.99 0.89 29.26
CA THR A 640 -1.70 1.30 28.70
C THR A 640 -1.83 2.62 27.95
N VAL A 641 -0.71 3.31 27.74
CA VAL A 641 -0.67 4.54 26.94
C VAL A 641 0.47 4.52 25.92
N THR A 642 0.23 5.09 24.74
CA THR A 642 1.28 5.50 23.79
C THR A 642 1.29 7.02 23.65
N ALA A 643 2.39 7.57 23.12
CA ALA A 643 2.52 8.97 22.77
C ALA A 643 2.94 9.12 21.31
N SER A 644 2.32 10.06 20.60
CA SER A 644 2.63 10.42 19.21
C SER A 644 3.12 11.87 19.14
N ASP A 645 4.30 12.10 18.58
CA ASP A 645 4.85 13.46 18.41
C ASP A 645 4.11 14.28 17.33
N ALA A 646 4.50 15.55 17.16
CA ALA A 646 3.99 16.42 16.11
C ALA A 646 4.48 16.04 14.68
N SER A 647 5.44 15.12 14.57
CA SER A 647 5.92 14.53 13.31
C SER A 647 5.16 13.26 12.92
N GLY A 648 4.29 12.74 13.79
CA GLY A 648 3.54 11.50 13.61
C GLY A 648 4.30 10.22 13.96
N ASN A 649 5.38 10.27 14.73
CA ASN A 649 6.05 9.08 15.27
C ASN A 649 5.37 8.65 16.58
N THR A 650 4.98 7.38 16.68
CA THR A 650 4.29 6.83 17.87
C THR A 650 5.21 5.91 18.69
N SER A 651 5.22 6.11 20.01
CA SER A 651 5.99 5.31 20.96
C SER A 651 5.48 3.85 21.06
N GLY A 652 6.30 2.97 21.64
CA GLY A 652 5.78 1.72 22.20
C GLY A 652 4.79 1.98 23.35
N PRO A 653 3.94 1.01 23.71
CA PRO A 653 3.01 1.13 24.84
C PRO A 653 3.76 1.18 26.18
N SER A 654 3.20 1.93 27.13
CA SER A 654 3.63 1.92 28.53
C SER A 654 3.49 0.53 29.15
N PRO A 655 4.16 0.26 30.27
CA PRO A 655 3.78 -0.85 31.14
C PRO A 655 2.31 -0.74 31.59
N ASP A 656 1.70 -1.90 31.78
CA ASP A 656 0.33 -2.12 32.24
C ASP A 656 0.01 -1.46 33.59
N VAL A 657 -1.19 -0.91 33.69
CA VAL A 657 -1.78 -0.36 34.92
C VAL A 657 -3.18 -0.93 35.13
N VAL A 658 -3.33 -1.75 36.17
CA VAL A 658 -4.61 -2.40 36.49
C VAL A 658 -5.50 -1.48 37.33
N VAL A 659 -6.74 -1.28 36.89
CA VAL A 659 -7.79 -0.55 37.60
C VAL A 659 -8.96 -1.49 37.87
N THR A 660 -9.32 -1.68 39.14
CA THR A 660 -10.45 -2.54 39.53
C THR A 660 -11.67 -1.69 39.91
N VAL A 661 -12.71 -1.72 39.08
CA VAL A 661 -13.98 -1.01 39.34
C VAL A 661 -14.91 -1.90 40.15
N ALA A 662 -15.21 -1.48 41.38
CA ALA A 662 -16.02 -2.26 42.31
C ALA A 662 -17.50 -2.30 41.90
N GLY A 663 -18.06 -3.51 41.76
CA GLY A 663 -19.49 -3.73 41.61
C GLY A 663 -20.24 -3.44 42.91
N GLY A 664 -20.92 -2.28 42.97
CA GLY A 664 -21.76 -1.93 44.12
C GLY A 664 -23.03 -2.79 44.17
N VAL A 665 -23.14 -3.67 45.16
CA VAL A 665 -24.41 -4.36 45.48
C VAL A 665 -25.42 -3.31 45.98
N PRO A 666 -26.58 -3.11 45.33
CA PRO A 666 -27.57 -2.16 45.82
C PRO A 666 -28.21 -2.68 47.10
N THR A 667 -28.03 -1.99 48.22
CA THR A 667 -28.89 -2.19 49.41
C THR A 667 -30.30 -1.71 49.09
N PRO A 668 -31.35 -2.56 49.17
CA PRO A 668 -32.70 -2.17 48.75
C PRO A 668 -33.28 -1.03 49.60
N PRO A 669 -33.86 0.02 48.99
CA PRO A 669 -34.62 1.04 49.72
C PRO A 669 -36.04 0.54 50.01
N GLY A 670 -36.39 0.35 51.29
CA GLY A 670 -37.75 -0.08 51.65
C GLY A 670 -38.11 0.10 53.12
N GLY A 671 -39.08 0.99 53.39
CA GLY A 671 -39.86 0.97 54.63
C GLY A 671 -39.73 2.17 55.58
N GLY A 672 -40.31 3.31 55.22
CA GLY A 672 -40.92 4.22 56.22
C GLY A 672 -42.41 3.88 56.40
N PRO A 673 -43.20 4.66 57.19
CA PRO A 673 -42.80 5.78 58.05
C PRO A 673 -43.42 5.76 59.48
N SER A 674 -42.91 6.58 60.40
CA SER A 674 -43.75 7.36 61.36
C SER A 674 -42.91 8.41 62.11
N THR A 675 -43.60 9.40 62.66
CA THR A 675 -43.10 10.71 63.11
C THR A 675 -42.57 10.73 64.56
N PRO A 676 -41.86 11.80 65.00
CA PRO A 676 -40.86 11.70 66.06
C PRO A 676 -41.38 11.99 67.47
N VAL A 677 -40.70 11.41 68.47
CA VAL A 677 -40.58 12.00 69.82
C VAL A 677 -39.10 11.95 70.23
N SER A 678 -38.67 12.96 70.97
CA SER A 678 -37.28 13.24 71.32
C SER A 678 -36.76 12.47 72.53
N SER A 679 -35.43 12.45 72.63
CA SER A 679 -34.61 12.77 73.82
C SER A 679 -33.70 11.64 74.35
N GLY A 680 -32.55 12.05 74.90
CA GLY A 680 -31.88 11.31 75.96
C GLY A 680 -30.69 10.43 75.60
N GLY A 681 -29.59 11.09 75.23
CA GLY A 681 -28.20 10.81 75.63
C GLY A 681 -27.75 9.45 76.23
N GLY A 682 -26.53 9.08 75.83
CA GLY A 682 -25.52 8.62 76.79
C GLY A 682 -24.97 7.20 76.63
N GLY A 683 -23.75 7.10 76.08
CA GLY A 683 -22.64 6.45 76.79
C GLY A 683 -22.41 4.93 76.68
N GLY A 684 -21.27 4.58 76.07
CA GLY A 684 -20.26 3.73 76.72
C GLY A 684 -20.20 2.23 76.37
N GLY A 685 -18.97 1.71 76.34
CA GLY A 685 -18.62 0.26 76.34
C GLY A 685 -18.70 -0.40 74.96
N ALA A 686 -17.64 -0.89 74.29
CA ALA A 686 -16.48 -1.71 74.69
C ALA A 686 -16.78 -3.23 74.86
N GLY A 687 -15.93 -4.08 74.26
CA GLY A 687 -16.02 -5.54 74.25
C GLY A 687 -16.31 -6.09 72.84
N CYS A 688 -15.35 -6.54 72.03
CA CYS A 688 -14.37 -7.65 72.16
C CYS A 688 -14.98 -9.06 72.14
N GLY A 689 -14.55 -9.89 71.17
CA GLY A 689 -14.47 -11.34 71.34
C GLY A 689 -15.02 -12.21 70.18
N MET A 690 -14.10 -12.88 69.47
CA MET A 690 -14.07 -14.31 69.05
C MET A 690 -15.42 -15.04 68.80
N GLY A 691 -15.59 -15.91 67.79
CA GLY A 691 -14.65 -16.57 66.86
C GLY A 691 -15.07 -18.04 66.63
N ALA A 692 -14.62 -18.68 65.53
CA ALA A 692 -14.82 -20.12 65.19
C ALA A 692 -16.29 -20.59 64.95
N ALA A 693 -16.61 -21.73 64.30
CA ALA A 693 -15.97 -22.53 63.24
C ALA A 693 -16.98 -23.61 62.71
N ALA A 694 -16.60 -24.31 61.63
CA ALA A 694 -17.01 -25.69 61.26
C ALA A 694 -18.44 -26.02 60.73
N ALA A 695 -18.50 -26.30 59.42
CA ALA A 695 -18.82 -27.61 58.80
C ALA A 695 -20.19 -28.35 58.96
N LEU A 696 -20.81 -28.59 57.78
CA LEU A 696 -21.34 -29.87 57.24
C LEU A 696 -22.66 -30.51 57.77
N VAL A 697 -23.52 -30.95 56.81
CA VAL A 697 -24.45 -32.13 56.75
C VAL A 697 -25.57 -31.84 55.72
N LEU A 698 -25.67 -32.53 54.55
CA LEU A 698 -26.56 -33.69 54.20
C LEU A 698 -28.07 -33.34 54.12
N LEU A 699 -28.94 -33.83 53.21
CA LEU A 699 -28.99 -35.11 52.42
C LEU A 699 -29.76 -34.97 51.04
N LEU A 700 -29.99 -36.10 50.35
CA LEU A 700 -30.63 -36.38 49.01
C LEU A 700 -32.11 -35.96 48.73
N SER A 701 -32.50 -35.89 47.43
CA SER A 701 -33.53 -36.78 46.81
C SER A 701 -33.47 -36.81 45.25
N LEU A 702 -34.34 -37.58 44.55
CA LEU A 702 -34.11 -38.19 43.22
C LEU A 702 -35.14 -37.84 42.09
N ALA A 703 -34.66 -37.87 40.83
CA ALA A 703 -35.24 -38.45 39.59
C ALA A 703 -36.26 -37.72 38.63
N SER A 704 -35.81 -37.63 37.34
CA SER A 704 -36.46 -38.10 36.08
C SER A 704 -37.32 -37.20 35.14
N GLY A 705 -37.13 -37.38 33.81
CA GLY A 705 -37.90 -36.83 32.65
C GLY A 705 -37.06 -35.91 31.73
N LEU A 706 -36.49 -36.21 30.55
CA LEU A 706 -36.68 -37.14 29.39
C LEU A 706 -37.40 -36.51 28.16
N HIS A 707 -36.85 -36.76 26.95
CA HIS A 707 -37.22 -36.36 25.57
C HIS A 707 -36.63 -35.03 25.04
N GLN A 708 -36.02 -34.99 23.83
CA GLN A 708 -35.68 -36.07 22.87
C GLN A 708 -34.29 -35.85 22.29
#